data_AF-A0A2P6VNC5-F1
#
_entry.id   AF-A0A2P6VNC5-F1
#
_cell.length_a   1.000
_cell.length_b   1.000
_cell.length_c   1.000
_cell.angle_alpha   90.00
_cell.angle_beta   90.00
_cell.angle_gamma   90.00
#
_symmetry.space_group_name_H-M   'P 1'
#
loop_
_entity.id
_entity.type
_entity.pdbx_description
1 polymer ?
#
loop_
_entity_poly.entity_id
_entity_poly.type
_entity_poly.pdbx_seq_one_letter_code
_entity_poly.pdbx_strand_id
1 'polypeptide(L)'
;MQQAVVRSLPNESNMTISLVVAGKQRNMDRPKDELLEKPLGRLQKSAAPQQDKQARRQAGKKPNAAAADSAGGAGPAAAEASPFVGLHAGPSETHPVLDAGVVTNEEAWRHGRLLRVGGTQYQVVLNPPFLARMEVHAAAFVGIPLMLVVQLHFAEEEACRWAWYRQQPGSAAWEPIPGVTSRRYTPAPEDVGCHLRVECTPARPSSEPGEEAVLGEGGFADCGPVGVPPAPAAVAPRHALTRQQTAAPELRVVTYNILADQYAATETAKNVIFAHCPPQFLKPEYRWPLVLNELLGFNADLICLQEVDEKAFTAYLAPQLAAEGFRGVYTNKAGKPGLSVREGQATFFRTSRFTLAGHRSLKLKELFPAEPGEQAKYGQRFEPMLSSSPQLQHALQRIATVAQISLLAPVQPGDRLLCVLNTHLFFHYMAPHIRTMHVWAMVQEAHAFIEEAMGDAELAARLGGQRPSLLFCGDLNSDLNDGIPGAIELLSKGTLHSDFWDWWYGAEFKWDRGEEGESGAADGAAAAGGAAAAVAGDADVSGAADALPSSDEFGEVAKQVHSAVEHAAPPGSPAAHSSPGAGNRQQFVAGVELDIPFRLRSADGLRTPFTNYVQGYQGLLDYIWYEPSALEVVREVPLPTLAEMGGTEGYLPSQRFPSDHLPVVFDLRFRAEGAGDAAASSAAGGAAARGGGAAGSAGADGGGGSAAADGGSAGAGNVLPAALYNVGAAAEALARSEVLAVPTDTLYGLAACANSSSAVAHIYATKQRGDHKPLAICVADVGEVGRYGDTQHLPKGLLEDLLPGPVTLLLARLPGAPLAPELNPGVDAIGIRIPDAPFIRAVCRQHRSALALTSANKSGGLSSIAVNEFQELWPACSLVFDGGALDAGRSGSTVIDLATPGQFVISRRGAGFARTMQLLQEKYGLRHVL
;
A
#
# COMPACT_ATOMS: atom_id res chain seq x y z
N MET A 1 17.67 -56.57 14.83
CA MET A 1 16.67 -56.74 13.75
C MET A 1 16.83 -55.54 12.82
N GLN A 2 16.81 -55.70 11.50
CA GLN A 2 16.87 -54.53 10.59
C GLN A 2 15.47 -53.90 10.49
N GLN A 3 15.36 -52.71 9.90
CA GLN A 3 14.07 -52.06 9.67
C GLN A 3 13.72 -52.01 8.19
N ALA A 4 12.42 -52.13 7.89
CA ALA A 4 11.82 -51.80 6.62
C ALA A 4 10.85 -50.63 6.86
N VAL A 5 11.24 -49.44 6.41
CA VAL A 5 10.47 -48.21 6.58
C VAL A 5 9.46 -48.11 5.45
N VAL A 6 8.18 -47.98 5.79
CA VAL A 6 7.09 -47.81 4.83
C VAL A 6 6.45 -46.44 5.04
N ARG A 7 6.43 -45.60 4.01
CA ARG A 7 5.73 -44.31 4.02
C ARG A 7 4.53 -44.37 3.08
N SER A 8 3.34 -44.20 3.65
CA SER A 8 2.05 -44.20 2.96
C SER A 8 1.25 -42.98 3.41
N LEU A 9 1.20 -41.95 2.58
CA LEU A 9 0.45 -40.72 2.82
C LEU A 9 -0.94 -40.83 2.19
N PRO A 10 -2.06 -40.49 2.88
CA PRO A 10 -3.41 -40.67 2.35
C PRO A 10 -3.65 -40.11 0.94
N ASN A 11 -3.01 -38.98 0.62
CA ASN A 11 -3.23 -38.23 -0.62
C ASN A 11 -2.29 -38.63 -1.77
N GLU A 12 -1.39 -39.59 -1.57
CA GLU A 12 -0.49 -40.09 -2.63
C GLU A 12 -1.06 -41.39 -3.24
N SER A 13 -0.94 -41.59 -4.55
CA SER A 13 -1.32 -42.86 -5.20
C SER A 13 -0.30 -43.97 -4.97
N ASN A 14 0.94 -43.60 -4.62
CA ASN A 14 2.03 -44.51 -4.34
C ASN A 14 2.41 -44.50 -2.85
N MET A 15 3.12 -45.53 -2.44
CA MET A 15 3.84 -45.63 -1.17
C MET A 15 5.30 -45.94 -1.42
N THR A 16 6.16 -45.56 -0.47
CA THR A 16 7.60 -45.85 -0.55
C THR A 16 7.99 -46.87 0.51
N ILE A 17 8.83 -47.83 0.11
CA ILE A 17 9.36 -48.90 0.95
C ILE A 17 10.88 -48.82 0.91
N SER A 18 11.52 -48.58 2.06
CA SER A 18 12.96 -48.34 2.18
C SER A 18 13.62 -49.34 3.15
N LEU A 19 14.65 -50.06 2.68
CA LEU A 19 15.39 -51.05 3.47
C LEU A 19 16.77 -51.37 2.86
N VAL A 20 17.68 -51.92 3.67
CA VAL A 20 18.99 -52.39 3.20
C VAL A 20 18.92 -53.87 2.85
N VAL A 21 19.07 -54.24 1.57
CA VAL A 21 19.12 -55.64 1.14
C VAL A 21 20.51 -55.96 0.59
N ALA A 22 21.16 -56.97 1.16
CA ALA A 22 22.53 -57.38 0.79
C ALA A 22 23.54 -56.22 0.80
N GLY A 23 23.48 -55.36 1.83
CA GLY A 23 24.38 -54.22 2.00
C GLY A 23 24.10 -53.02 1.09
N LYS A 24 23.01 -53.03 0.31
CA LYS A 24 22.61 -51.91 -0.56
C LYS A 24 21.26 -51.34 -0.12
N GLN A 25 21.19 -50.02 0.04
CA GLN A 25 19.93 -49.32 0.26
C GLN A 25 18.99 -49.51 -0.95
N ARG A 26 17.75 -49.88 -0.67
CA ARG A 26 16.68 -50.06 -1.65
C ARG A 26 15.52 -49.17 -1.27
N ASN A 27 15.18 -48.26 -2.16
CA ASN A 27 13.98 -47.43 -2.07
C ASN A 27 13.06 -47.85 -3.22
N MET A 28 11.86 -48.29 -2.89
CA MET A 28 10.86 -48.75 -3.86
C MET A 28 9.64 -47.84 -3.79
N ASP A 29 9.38 -47.09 -4.85
CA ASP A 29 8.14 -46.33 -5.04
C ASP A 29 7.11 -47.19 -5.78
N ARG A 30 5.99 -47.50 -5.12
CA ARG A 30 5.02 -48.50 -5.58
C ARG A 30 3.59 -47.98 -5.47
N PRO A 31 2.73 -48.22 -6.48
CA PRO A 31 1.29 -47.98 -6.35
C PRO A 31 0.71 -48.67 -5.12
N LYS A 32 -0.25 -48.02 -4.46
CA LYS A 32 -0.93 -48.57 -3.28
C LYS A 32 -1.87 -49.71 -3.59
N ASP A 33 -2.47 -49.68 -4.78
CA ASP A 33 -3.48 -50.60 -5.30
C ASP A 33 -2.88 -51.83 -6.00
N GLU A 34 -1.57 -51.85 -6.28
CA GLU A 34 -0.95 -53.05 -6.82
C GLU A 34 -0.89 -54.18 -5.77
N LEU A 35 -0.92 -55.42 -6.24
CA LEU A 35 -0.75 -56.61 -5.39
C LEU A 35 0.65 -56.70 -4.78
N LEU A 36 0.71 -57.15 -3.52
CA LEU A 36 1.93 -57.32 -2.71
C LEU A 36 2.96 -58.25 -3.37
N GLU A 37 2.54 -59.20 -4.21
CA GLU A 37 3.43 -60.11 -4.93
C GLU A 37 4.52 -59.37 -5.74
N LYS A 38 4.17 -58.21 -6.32
CA LYS A 38 5.08 -57.49 -7.21
C LYS A 38 6.27 -56.88 -6.45
N PRO A 39 6.09 -56.19 -5.31
CA PRO A 39 7.23 -55.72 -4.51
C PRO A 39 8.03 -56.84 -3.86
N LEU A 40 7.38 -57.87 -3.31
CA LEU A 40 8.10 -59.01 -2.74
C LEU A 40 8.95 -59.72 -3.80
N GLY A 41 8.43 -59.89 -5.02
CA GLY A 41 9.18 -60.46 -6.14
C GLY A 41 10.39 -59.62 -6.57
N ARG A 42 10.35 -58.29 -6.42
CA ARG A 42 11.53 -57.43 -6.66
C ARG A 42 12.59 -57.57 -5.56
N LEU A 43 12.16 -57.68 -4.31
CA LEU A 43 13.07 -57.93 -3.18
C LEU A 43 13.72 -59.30 -3.31
N GLN A 44 12.97 -60.31 -3.73
CA GLN A 44 13.49 -61.66 -4.00
C GLN A 44 14.59 -61.65 -5.06
N LYS A 45 14.37 -60.94 -6.18
CA LYS A 45 15.39 -60.74 -7.22
C LYS A 45 16.60 -59.94 -6.73
N SER A 46 16.39 -59.01 -5.81
CA SER A 46 17.45 -58.15 -5.27
C SER A 46 18.32 -58.86 -4.23
N ALA A 47 17.79 -59.89 -3.56
CA ALA A 47 18.47 -60.69 -2.55
C ALA A 47 19.17 -61.94 -3.12
N ALA A 48 18.91 -62.31 -4.38
CA ALA A 48 19.57 -63.43 -5.03
C ALA A 48 21.09 -63.17 -5.19
N PRO A 49 21.96 -64.18 -5.01
CA PRO A 49 23.40 -64.05 -5.22
C PRO A 49 23.68 -63.55 -6.64
N GLN A 50 24.51 -62.52 -6.80
CA GLN A 50 24.97 -62.10 -8.13
C GLN A 50 26.00 -63.10 -8.66
N GLN A 51 25.54 -64.22 -9.21
CA GLN A 51 26.33 -64.96 -10.18
C GLN A 51 25.86 -64.60 -11.60
N ASP A 52 26.86 -64.17 -12.37
CA ASP A 52 26.91 -64.28 -13.83
C ASP A 52 26.28 -63.18 -14.72
N LYS A 53 26.75 -61.94 -14.56
CA LYS A 53 26.65 -60.91 -15.61
C LYS A 53 27.82 -60.95 -16.63
N GLN A 54 28.80 -61.83 -16.46
CA GLN A 54 29.99 -61.88 -17.32
C GLN A 54 29.87 -62.94 -18.44
N ALA A 55 29.11 -64.04 -18.25
CA ALA A 55 28.91 -65.04 -19.32
C ALA A 55 27.94 -64.61 -20.44
N ARG A 56 27.02 -63.67 -20.21
CA ARG A 56 26.03 -63.23 -21.23
C ARG A 56 26.55 -62.23 -22.26
N ARG A 57 27.80 -61.75 -22.14
CA ARG A 57 28.41 -60.80 -23.10
C ARG A 57 29.20 -61.47 -24.23
N GLN A 58 29.41 -62.79 -24.21
CA GLN A 58 30.21 -63.49 -25.23
C GLN A 58 29.43 -64.47 -26.13
N ALA A 59 28.14 -64.74 -25.90
CA ALA A 59 27.33 -65.64 -26.73
C ALA A 59 26.59 -64.93 -27.89
N GLY A 60 27.23 -63.94 -28.52
CA GLY A 60 26.72 -63.16 -29.65
C GLY A 60 27.37 -63.53 -30.98
N LYS A 61 27.50 -64.82 -31.31
CA LYS A 61 27.83 -65.27 -32.67
C LYS A 61 27.05 -66.53 -33.01
N LYS A 62 26.12 -66.41 -33.96
CA LYS A 62 25.34 -67.51 -34.55
C LYS A 62 26.28 -68.58 -35.14
N PRO A 63 25.87 -69.85 -35.05
CA PRO A 63 25.82 -70.65 -36.27
C PRO A 63 24.45 -71.33 -36.49
N ASN A 64 24.34 -71.85 -37.70
CA ASN A 64 23.16 -72.28 -38.42
C ASN A 64 22.54 -73.62 -37.96
N ALA A 65 21.26 -73.73 -38.32
CA ALA A 65 20.40 -74.90 -38.56
C ALA A 65 20.96 -76.34 -38.39
N ALA A 66 20.14 -77.12 -37.67
CA ALA A 66 19.77 -78.51 -37.96
C ALA A 66 20.90 -79.57 -38.10
N ALA A 67 21.19 -80.24 -36.99
CA ALA A 67 21.33 -81.70 -36.91
C ALA A 67 21.35 -82.09 -35.42
N ALA A 68 20.32 -82.80 -34.95
CA ALA A 68 20.30 -83.39 -33.62
C ALA A 68 20.16 -84.91 -33.79
N ASP A 69 21.26 -85.61 -33.54
CA ASP A 69 21.28 -87.04 -33.31
C ASP A 69 22.14 -87.32 -32.06
N SER A 70 21.66 -88.28 -31.26
CA SER A 70 22.35 -88.98 -30.17
C SER A 70 22.67 -88.24 -28.85
N ALA A 71 21.88 -88.61 -27.83
CA ALA A 71 22.27 -89.17 -26.53
C ALA A 71 23.50 -88.64 -25.76
N GLY A 72 23.29 -88.39 -24.46
CA GLY A 72 24.34 -88.56 -23.44
C GLY A 72 24.18 -87.65 -22.23
N GLY A 73 23.74 -88.21 -21.09
CA GLY A 73 23.40 -87.48 -19.87
C GLY A 73 24.55 -86.81 -19.11
N ALA A 74 24.19 -85.78 -18.36
CA ALA A 74 24.84 -85.36 -17.12
C ALA A 74 23.75 -84.87 -16.15
N GLY A 75 23.73 -85.41 -14.93
CA GLY A 75 22.66 -85.23 -13.96
C GLY A 75 22.47 -83.79 -13.45
N PRO A 76 21.31 -83.47 -12.83
CA PRO A 76 21.03 -82.13 -12.36
C PRO A 76 21.90 -81.80 -11.14
N ALA A 77 22.73 -80.76 -11.27
CA ALA A 77 23.27 -80.05 -10.12
C ALA A 77 22.11 -79.43 -9.33
N ALA A 78 22.15 -79.56 -8.01
CA ALA A 78 21.11 -79.09 -7.10
C ALA A 78 20.83 -77.60 -7.32
N ALA A 79 19.58 -77.27 -7.65
CA ALA A 79 19.11 -75.89 -7.76
C ALA A 79 19.16 -75.24 -6.37
N GLU A 80 19.96 -74.19 -6.20
CA GLU A 80 19.88 -73.33 -5.01
C GLU A 80 18.47 -72.74 -4.92
N ALA A 81 17.77 -73.01 -3.82
CA ALA A 81 16.43 -72.52 -3.58
C ALA A 81 16.41 -70.98 -3.59
N SER A 82 15.48 -70.39 -4.34
CA SER A 82 15.30 -68.93 -4.34
C SER A 82 15.04 -68.42 -2.92
N PRO A 83 15.64 -67.30 -2.49
CA PRO A 83 15.48 -66.80 -1.14
C PRO A 83 14.00 -66.53 -0.86
N PHE A 84 13.51 -67.01 0.28
CA PHE A 84 12.13 -66.75 0.72
C PHE A 84 11.93 -65.25 0.96
N VAL A 85 10.82 -64.70 0.47
CA VAL A 85 10.42 -63.33 0.77
C VAL A 85 8.95 -63.32 1.17
N GLY A 86 8.64 -62.82 2.37
CA GLY A 86 7.28 -62.84 2.90
C GLY A 86 7.06 -61.78 3.97
N LEU A 87 5.84 -61.26 4.03
CA LEU A 87 5.40 -60.25 4.99
C LEU A 87 4.41 -60.89 5.97
N HIS A 88 4.74 -60.90 7.27
CA HIS A 88 3.93 -61.51 8.32
C HIS A 88 3.06 -60.45 9.02
N ALA A 89 1.84 -60.84 9.40
CA ALA A 89 0.87 -59.96 10.07
C ALA A 89 1.22 -59.65 11.54
N GLY A 90 2.14 -60.40 12.15
CA GLY A 90 2.58 -60.23 13.54
C GLY A 90 4.10 -60.16 13.66
N PRO A 91 4.62 -59.89 14.87
CA PRO A 91 6.04 -59.54 15.10
C PRO A 91 7.01 -60.73 15.00
N SER A 92 6.52 -61.96 14.81
CA SER A 92 7.34 -63.18 14.73
C SER A 92 6.94 -64.06 13.55
N GLU A 93 7.84 -64.97 13.16
CA GLU A 93 7.62 -65.91 12.05
C GLU A 93 6.49 -66.93 12.30
N THR A 94 6.00 -67.04 13.54
CA THR A 94 4.86 -67.91 13.89
C THR A 94 3.51 -67.33 13.44
N HIS A 95 3.47 -66.05 13.07
CA HIS A 95 2.27 -65.41 12.51
C HIS A 95 2.13 -65.68 11.01
N PRO A 96 0.88 -65.71 10.50
CA PRO A 96 0.63 -66.00 9.10
C PRO A 96 1.29 -64.97 8.18
N VAL A 97 1.84 -65.47 7.07
CA VAL A 97 2.29 -64.65 5.94
C VAL A 97 1.04 -64.13 5.22
N LEU A 98 1.05 -62.85 4.85
CA LEU A 98 -0.03 -62.23 4.09
C LEU A 98 -0.08 -62.81 2.66
N ASP A 99 -1.28 -63.07 2.14
CA ASP A 99 -1.47 -63.66 0.82
C ASP A 99 -1.15 -62.65 -0.29
N ALA A 100 0.09 -62.69 -0.77
CA ALA A 100 0.63 -61.70 -1.68
C ALA A 100 -0.09 -61.62 -3.04
N GLY A 101 -0.87 -62.65 -3.42
CA GLY A 101 -1.66 -62.68 -4.65
C GLY A 101 -3.05 -62.04 -4.51
N VAL A 102 -3.48 -61.71 -3.29
CA VAL A 102 -4.84 -61.22 -3.00
C VAL A 102 -4.81 -59.84 -2.34
N VAL A 103 -3.86 -59.57 -1.44
CA VAL A 103 -3.78 -58.28 -0.75
C VAL A 103 -3.03 -57.23 -1.56
N THR A 104 -3.54 -56.01 -1.55
CA THR A 104 -2.86 -54.83 -2.11
C THR A 104 -1.71 -54.40 -1.21
N ASN A 105 -0.81 -53.57 -1.74
CA ASN A 105 0.27 -52.99 -0.96
C ASN A 105 -0.24 -52.18 0.24
N GLU A 106 -1.23 -51.31 0.04
CA GLU A 106 -1.73 -50.48 1.13
C GLU A 106 -2.28 -51.31 2.29
N GLU A 107 -3.06 -52.35 2.00
CA GLU A 107 -3.58 -53.25 3.01
C GLU A 107 -2.46 -54.09 3.65
N ALA A 108 -1.57 -54.65 2.83
CA ALA A 108 -0.50 -55.51 3.28
C ALA A 108 0.47 -54.81 4.24
N TRP A 109 0.98 -53.64 3.87
CA TRP A 109 1.96 -52.92 4.69
C TRP A 109 1.34 -52.16 5.87
N ARG A 110 0.02 -51.94 5.87
CA ARG A 110 -0.73 -51.43 7.03
C ARG A 110 -0.75 -52.46 8.18
N HIS A 111 -0.91 -53.74 7.84
CA HIS A 111 -1.03 -54.83 8.81
C HIS A 111 0.26 -55.64 8.99
N GLY A 112 1.19 -55.57 8.05
CA GLY A 112 2.49 -56.21 8.14
C GLY A 112 3.29 -55.68 9.33
N ARG A 113 3.96 -56.58 10.04
CA ARG A 113 4.81 -56.27 11.20
C ARG A 113 6.23 -56.79 11.03
N LEU A 114 6.41 -57.86 10.27
CA LEU A 114 7.71 -58.49 10.03
C LEU A 114 7.86 -58.86 8.56
N LEU A 115 8.86 -58.30 7.89
CA LEU A 115 9.27 -58.69 6.53
C LEU A 115 10.49 -59.62 6.63
N ARG A 116 10.46 -60.73 5.90
CA ARG A 116 11.60 -61.63 5.74
C ARG A 116 12.12 -61.55 4.32
N VAL A 117 13.44 -61.42 4.16
CA VAL A 117 14.13 -61.50 2.87
C VAL A 117 15.33 -62.43 3.02
N GLY A 118 15.20 -63.65 2.50
CA GLY A 118 16.15 -64.75 2.72
C GLY A 118 16.28 -65.11 4.19
N GLY A 119 17.52 -65.04 4.71
CA GLY A 119 17.81 -65.22 6.14
C GLY A 119 17.70 -63.96 6.99
N THR A 120 17.37 -62.80 6.41
CA THR A 120 17.31 -61.51 7.13
C THR A 120 15.87 -61.16 7.49
N GLN A 121 15.67 -60.72 8.73
CA GLN A 121 14.39 -60.25 9.26
C GLN A 121 14.39 -58.72 9.43
N TYR A 122 13.31 -58.09 8.99
CA TYR A 122 13.08 -56.65 9.04
C TYR A 122 11.79 -56.36 9.81
N GLN A 123 11.90 -55.57 10.88
CA GLN A 123 10.72 -54.98 11.52
C GLN A 123 10.12 -53.94 10.57
N VAL A 124 8.81 -54.04 10.34
CA VAL A 124 8.10 -53.07 9.49
C VAL A 124 7.74 -51.87 10.32
N VAL A 125 8.24 -50.71 9.92
CA VAL A 125 7.95 -49.42 10.57
C VAL A 125 7.10 -48.61 9.60
N LEU A 126 5.79 -48.54 9.89
CA LEU A 126 4.84 -47.80 9.07
C LEU A 126 4.75 -46.34 9.55
N ASN A 127 4.94 -45.40 8.62
CA ASN A 127 4.78 -43.97 8.86
C ASN A 127 5.49 -43.49 10.14
N PRO A 128 6.81 -43.75 10.30
CA PRO A 128 7.55 -43.20 11.43
C PRO A 128 7.55 -41.67 11.40
N PRO A 129 7.78 -41.00 12.55
CA PRO A 129 8.06 -39.57 12.59
C PRO A 129 9.13 -39.20 11.56
N PHE A 130 8.77 -38.29 10.64
CA PHE A 130 9.59 -37.96 9.48
C PHE A 130 9.71 -36.47 9.30
N LEU A 131 10.96 -35.99 9.19
CA LEU A 131 11.26 -34.61 8.82
C LEU A 131 11.47 -34.54 7.31
N ALA A 132 10.49 -34.00 6.60
CA ALA A 132 10.52 -33.89 5.15
C ALA A 132 11.37 -32.72 4.66
N ARG A 133 11.31 -31.59 5.37
CA ARG A 133 12.01 -30.36 5.01
C ARG A 133 12.30 -29.52 6.26
N MET A 134 13.48 -28.91 6.30
CA MET A 134 13.83 -27.91 7.31
C MET A 134 14.78 -26.88 6.71
N GLU A 135 14.39 -25.62 6.70
CA GLU A 135 15.17 -24.53 6.08
C GLU A 135 14.97 -23.21 6.83
N VAL A 136 16.03 -22.41 6.93
CA VAL A 136 15.93 -21.02 7.40
C VAL A 136 15.72 -20.11 6.19
N HIS A 137 14.57 -19.44 6.11
CA HIS A 137 14.11 -18.65 4.94
C HIS A 137 14.39 -17.15 5.09
N ALA A 138 15.30 -16.74 5.97
CA ALA A 138 15.54 -15.33 6.25
C ALA A 138 16.97 -15.03 6.66
N ALA A 139 17.40 -13.80 6.40
CA ALA A 139 18.62 -13.25 6.96
C ALA A 139 18.55 -13.28 8.50
N ALA A 140 19.64 -13.72 9.12
CA ALA A 140 19.75 -13.79 10.56
C ALA A 140 20.23 -12.45 11.11
N PHE A 141 19.48 -11.88 12.05
CA PHE A 141 19.84 -10.65 12.74
C PHE A 141 19.74 -10.84 14.25
N VAL A 142 20.67 -10.25 14.99
CA VAL A 142 20.58 -10.18 16.46
C VAL A 142 19.26 -9.54 16.89
N GLY A 143 18.59 -10.15 17.87
CA GLY A 143 17.33 -9.66 18.44
C GLY A 143 16.08 -9.96 17.60
N ILE A 144 16.22 -10.56 16.41
CA ILE A 144 15.09 -10.88 15.53
C ILE A 144 14.93 -12.41 15.43
N PRO A 145 13.77 -12.99 15.77
CA PRO A 145 13.55 -14.43 15.68
C PRO A 145 13.73 -14.98 14.25
N LEU A 146 14.41 -16.12 14.14
CA LEU A 146 14.67 -16.77 12.85
C LEU A 146 13.38 -17.32 12.21
N MET A 147 13.29 -17.20 10.89
CA MET A 147 12.23 -17.82 10.09
C MET A 147 12.59 -19.26 9.72
N LEU A 148 12.27 -20.19 10.62
CA LEU A 148 12.48 -21.62 10.38
C LEU A 148 11.21 -22.25 9.79
N VAL A 149 11.30 -22.71 8.55
CA VAL A 149 10.25 -23.46 7.85
C VAL A 149 10.50 -24.94 8.03
N VAL A 150 9.52 -25.66 8.59
CA VAL A 150 9.62 -27.08 8.92
C VAL A 150 8.42 -27.82 8.36
N GLN A 151 8.68 -28.93 7.67
CA GLN A 151 7.65 -29.83 7.18
C GLN A 151 7.82 -31.19 7.86
N LEU A 152 6.93 -31.48 8.80
CA LEU A 152 6.87 -32.73 9.54
C LEU A 152 5.76 -33.63 8.97
N HIS A 153 6.02 -34.94 8.94
CA HIS A 153 5.03 -35.97 8.65
C HIS A 153 5.01 -36.99 9.78
N PHE A 154 3.82 -37.35 10.24
CA PHE A 154 3.61 -38.33 11.31
C PHE A 154 4.36 -38.03 12.62
N ALA A 155 4.69 -36.76 12.83
CA ALA A 155 5.37 -36.22 14.01
C ALA A 155 4.57 -35.02 14.53
N GLU A 156 4.63 -34.81 15.85
CA GLU A 156 4.04 -33.65 16.53
C GLU A 156 5.16 -32.72 16.97
N GLU A 157 5.02 -31.42 16.70
CA GLU A 157 6.08 -30.43 16.92
C GLU A 157 6.50 -30.37 18.40
N GLU A 158 5.54 -30.47 19.31
CA GLU A 158 5.73 -30.44 20.76
C GLU A 158 6.49 -31.66 21.28
N ALA A 159 6.44 -32.78 20.55
CA ALA A 159 7.21 -33.98 20.87
C ALA A 159 8.62 -33.95 20.25
N CYS A 160 8.85 -33.14 19.22
CA CYS A 160 10.14 -33.05 18.54
C CYS A 160 11.22 -32.46 19.47
N ARG A 161 12.45 -32.95 19.32
CA ARG A 161 13.61 -32.41 20.04
C ARG A 161 14.40 -31.47 19.14
N TRP A 162 14.69 -30.28 19.65
CA TRP A 162 15.41 -29.23 18.94
C TRP A 162 16.75 -28.96 19.62
N ALA A 163 17.79 -28.78 18.82
CA ALA A 163 19.11 -28.38 19.30
C ALA A 163 19.66 -27.28 18.38
N TRP A 164 20.20 -26.22 18.98
CA TRP A 164 20.81 -25.11 18.28
C TRP A 164 22.32 -25.10 18.50
N TYR A 165 23.05 -24.75 17.46
CA TYR A 165 24.51 -24.65 17.47
C TYR A 165 24.93 -23.36 16.80
N ARG A 166 26.12 -22.88 17.17
CA ARG A 166 26.78 -21.76 16.53
C ARG A 166 28.18 -22.13 16.09
N GLN A 167 28.63 -21.52 15.01
CA GLN A 167 29.99 -21.61 14.50
C GLN A 167 30.57 -20.21 14.39
N GLN A 168 31.62 -19.95 15.17
CA GLN A 168 32.31 -18.67 15.15
C GLN A 168 33.06 -18.43 13.82
N PRO A 169 33.23 -17.17 13.39
CA PRO A 169 34.05 -16.84 12.23
C PRO A 169 35.44 -17.50 12.28
N GLY A 170 35.79 -18.25 11.23
CA GLY A 170 37.09 -18.92 11.13
C GLY A 170 37.23 -20.22 11.93
N SER A 171 36.20 -20.65 12.67
CA SER A 171 36.17 -21.96 13.33
C SER A 171 35.55 -23.02 12.43
N ALA A 172 36.08 -24.24 12.46
CA ALA A 172 35.47 -25.41 11.81
C ALA A 172 34.47 -26.14 12.72
N ALA A 173 34.43 -25.82 14.02
CA ALA A 173 33.63 -26.52 15.01
C ALA A 173 32.27 -25.85 15.24
N TRP A 174 31.22 -26.67 15.39
CA TRP A 174 29.90 -26.26 15.86
C TRP A 174 29.82 -26.42 17.39
N GLU A 175 29.44 -25.36 18.08
CA GLU A 175 29.27 -25.33 19.53
C GLU A 175 27.77 -25.31 19.87
N PRO A 176 27.27 -26.18 20.76
CA PRO A 176 25.87 -26.16 21.16
C PRO A 176 25.54 -24.88 21.93
N ILE A 177 24.37 -24.31 21.66
CA ILE A 177 23.83 -23.17 22.40
C ILE A 177 23.01 -23.73 23.57
N PRO A 178 23.53 -23.67 24.82
CA PRO A 178 22.93 -24.35 25.95
C PRO A 178 21.56 -23.75 26.32
N GLY A 179 20.61 -24.61 26.68
CA GLY A 179 19.28 -24.20 27.17
C GLY A 179 18.24 -23.89 26.10
N VAL A 180 18.59 -23.93 24.81
CA VAL A 180 17.64 -23.72 23.71
C VAL A 180 17.12 -25.06 23.20
N THR A 181 15.93 -25.46 23.65
CA THR A 181 15.31 -26.75 23.30
C THR A 181 14.06 -26.62 22.44
N SER A 182 13.72 -25.41 21.99
CA SER A 182 12.55 -25.14 21.16
C SER A 182 12.95 -24.88 19.70
N ARG A 183 11.97 -24.97 18.80
CA ARG A 183 12.13 -24.59 17.38
C ARG A 183 12.51 -23.12 17.19
N ARG A 184 12.11 -22.25 18.13
CA ARG A 184 12.29 -20.80 18.03
C ARG A 184 13.64 -20.40 18.61
N TYR A 185 14.41 -19.66 17.83
CA TYR A 185 15.63 -19.03 18.32
C TYR A 185 15.73 -17.58 17.86
N THR A 186 16.12 -16.72 18.79
CA THR A 186 16.40 -15.30 18.55
C THR A 186 17.89 -15.10 18.79
N PRO A 187 18.69 -14.77 17.76
CA PRO A 187 20.13 -14.63 17.92
C PRO A 187 20.45 -13.56 18.98
N ALA A 188 21.38 -13.88 19.86
CA ALA A 188 21.87 -13.03 20.94
C ALA A 188 23.04 -12.16 20.45
N PRO A 189 23.43 -11.11 21.21
CA PRO A 189 24.58 -10.28 20.86
C PRO A 189 25.88 -11.05 20.63
N GLU A 190 26.07 -12.16 21.35
CA GLU A 190 27.26 -13.02 21.20
C GLU A 190 27.29 -13.79 19.89
N ASP A 191 26.16 -13.91 19.19
CA ASP A 191 26.06 -14.67 17.94
C ASP A 191 26.41 -13.82 16.72
N VAL A 192 26.59 -12.50 16.87
CA VAL A 192 26.95 -11.60 15.77
C VAL A 192 28.22 -12.10 15.06
N GLY A 193 28.14 -12.26 13.74
CA GLY A 193 29.18 -12.83 12.89
C GLY A 193 29.20 -14.36 12.82
N CYS A 194 28.56 -15.07 13.75
CA CYS A 194 28.50 -16.53 13.74
C CYS A 194 27.55 -17.06 12.67
N HIS A 195 27.79 -18.28 12.20
CA HIS A 195 26.75 -19.08 11.55
C HIS A 195 25.98 -19.86 12.62
N LEU A 196 24.70 -20.14 12.38
CA LEU A 196 23.83 -20.90 13.25
C LEU A 196 23.37 -22.17 12.55
N ARG A 197 23.11 -23.22 13.33
CA ARG A 197 22.53 -24.48 12.87
C ARG A 197 21.43 -24.88 13.82
N VAL A 198 20.32 -25.34 13.27
CA VAL A 198 19.27 -26.03 14.03
C VAL A 198 19.20 -27.48 13.59
N GLU A 199 19.11 -28.38 14.55
CA GLU A 199 18.85 -29.81 14.37
C GLU A 199 17.47 -30.15 14.92
N CYS A 200 16.74 -31.02 14.22
CA CYS A 200 15.43 -31.50 14.65
C CYS A 200 15.40 -33.02 14.63
N THR A 201 15.04 -33.60 15.78
CA THR A 201 14.68 -35.03 15.86
C THR A 201 13.16 -35.14 15.92
N PRO A 202 12.48 -35.56 14.84
CA PRO A 202 11.03 -35.66 14.81
C PRO A 202 10.52 -36.77 15.74
N ALA A 203 9.42 -36.55 16.44
CA ALA A 203 8.83 -37.53 17.36
C ALA A 203 7.30 -37.35 17.47
N ARG A 204 6.63 -38.29 18.15
CA ARG A 204 5.19 -38.25 18.46
C ARG A 204 4.92 -38.81 19.87
N PRO A 205 3.82 -38.43 20.55
CA PRO A 205 3.58 -38.80 21.95
C PRO A 205 3.50 -40.31 22.21
N SER A 206 3.07 -41.09 21.22
CA SER A 206 2.84 -42.54 21.33
C SER A 206 4.03 -43.40 20.89
N SER A 207 5.18 -42.81 20.58
CA SER A 207 6.34 -43.58 20.10
C SER A 207 6.80 -44.59 21.15
N GLU A 208 6.72 -45.88 20.84
CA GLU A 208 7.32 -46.92 21.68
C GLU A 208 8.85 -46.74 21.72
N PRO A 209 9.54 -47.17 22.80
CA PRO A 209 10.99 -47.15 22.86
C PRO A 209 11.60 -47.85 21.64
N GLY A 210 12.28 -47.11 20.76
CA GLY A 210 12.92 -47.65 19.55
C GLY A 210 12.21 -47.33 18.22
N GLU A 211 11.12 -46.56 18.22
CA GLU A 211 10.58 -45.96 16.99
C GLU A 211 11.55 -44.86 16.51
N GLU A 212 12.55 -45.24 15.72
CA GLU A 212 13.59 -44.33 15.23
C GLU A 212 13.00 -43.29 14.28
N ALA A 213 13.30 -42.03 14.55
CA ALA A 213 13.01 -40.90 13.67
C ALA A 213 13.69 -41.11 12.31
N VAL A 214 12.95 -40.90 11.23
CA VAL A 214 13.53 -40.92 9.88
C VAL A 214 13.81 -39.47 9.47
N LEU A 215 15.07 -39.18 9.14
CA LEU A 215 15.50 -37.87 8.67
C LEU A 215 15.51 -37.88 7.13
N GLY A 216 14.99 -36.81 6.51
CA GLY A 216 15.22 -36.51 5.10
C GLY A 216 16.67 -36.09 4.83
N GLU A 217 16.92 -35.39 3.71
CA GLU A 217 18.23 -34.75 3.49
C GLU A 217 18.53 -33.77 4.64
N GLY A 218 19.70 -33.93 5.27
CA GLY A 218 20.24 -32.97 6.23
C GLY A 218 19.85 -33.19 7.69
N GLY A 219 18.58 -33.31 8.08
CA GLY A 219 18.19 -33.33 9.51
C GLY A 219 18.54 -32.06 10.32
N PHE A 220 19.24 -31.12 9.68
CA PHE A 220 19.68 -29.85 10.18
C PHE A 220 19.43 -28.75 9.14
N ALA A 221 19.40 -27.50 9.57
CA ALA A 221 19.36 -26.32 8.71
C ALA A 221 20.34 -25.27 9.21
N ASP A 222 21.16 -24.73 8.30
CA ASP A 222 22.15 -23.72 8.59
C ASP A 222 21.65 -22.33 8.17
N CYS A 223 22.10 -21.28 8.86
CA CYS A 223 21.95 -19.89 8.44
C CYS A 223 23.16 -19.06 8.87
N GLY A 224 23.51 -18.02 8.12
CA GLY A 224 24.55 -17.11 8.58
C GLY A 224 25.15 -16.22 7.48
N PRO A 225 26.10 -15.35 7.89
CA PRO A 225 26.42 -15.00 9.28
C PRO A 225 25.33 -14.11 9.90
N VAL A 226 25.17 -14.17 11.24
CA VAL A 226 24.24 -13.29 11.98
C VAL A 226 24.72 -11.84 11.88
N GLY A 227 23.88 -10.98 11.32
CA GLY A 227 24.15 -9.54 11.21
C GLY A 227 23.59 -8.73 12.37
N VAL A 228 23.95 -7.45 12.39
CA VAL A 228 23.22 -6.42 13.16
C VAL A 228 22.13 -5.86 12.26
N PRO A 229 20.88 -5.69 12.76
CA PRO A 229 19.86 -4.98 11.99
C PRO A 229 20.42 -3.62 11.51
N PRO A 230 20.17 -3.22 10.26
CA PRO A 230 20.71 -2.00 9.66
C PRO A 230 20.14 -0.70 10.27
N ALA A 231 19.00 -0.77 10.98
CA ALA A 231 18.18 0.39 11.33
C ALA A 231 18.03 0.78 12.82
N PRO A 232 18.98 0.54 13.76
CA PRO A 232 18.84 1.05 15.12
C PRO A 232 18.63 2.57 15.16
N ALA A 233 19.33 3.37 14.34
CA ALA A 233 19.27 4.83 14.48
C ALA A 233 17.90 5.47 14.17
N ALA A 234 17.13 4.94 13.21
CA ALA A 234 15.82 5.49 12.82
C ALA A 234 14.65 4.77 13.50
N VAL A 235 14.81 3.48 13.83
CA VAL A 235 13.77 2.67 14.48
C VAL A 235 13.87 2.76 16.01
N ALA A 236 15.07 2.85 16.58
CA ALA A 236 15.25 2.88 18.04
C ALA A 236 14.62 4.11 18.72
N PRO A 237 14.61 5.33 18.14
CA PRO A 237 13.88 6.45 18.74
C PRO A 237 12.39 6.14 18.88
N ARG A 238 11.80 5.49 17.87
CA ARG A 238 10.39 5.09 17.88
C ARG A 238 10.15 3.97 18.90
N HIS A 239 11.00 2.95 18.91
CA HIS A 239 10.96 1.86 19.90
C HIS A 239 11.21 2.33 21.33
N ALA A 240 12.00 3.40 21.51
CA ALA A 240 12.24 3.99 22.82
C ALA A 240 10.97 4.59 23.43
N LEU A 241 10.04 5.05 22.60
CA LEU A 241 8.72 5.51 23.03
C LEU A 241 7.80 4.33 23.36
N THR A 242 8.03 3.16 22.77
CA THR A 242 7.14 2.01 22.88
C THR A 242 7.73 0.85 23.67
N ARG A 243 8.73 1.10 24.54
CA ARG A 243 9.44 0.07 25.33
C ARG A 243 8.53 -0.81 26.18
N GLN A 244 7.43 -0.25 26.64
CA GLN A 244 6.45 -0.96 27.44
C GLN A 244 5.15 -1.09 26.65
N GLN A 245 4.51 -2.24 26.87
CA GLN A 245 3.13 -2.44 26.48
C GLN A 245 2.24 -1.44 27.24
N THR A 246 1.25 -0.89 26.54
CA THR A 246 0.18 -0.09 27.14
C THR A 246 -0.69 -0.93 28.08
N ALA A 247 -1.30 -0.27 29.07
CA ALA A 247 -2.28 -0.86 29.97
C ALA A 247 -3.62 -0.14 29.81
N ALA A 248 -4.73 -0.85 30.05
CA ALA A 248 -6.06 -0.26 30.02
C ALA A 248 -6.12 0.97 30.96
N PRO A 249 -6.80 2.07 30.56
CA PRO A 249 -7.66 2.21 29.39
C PRO A 249 -6.93 2.64 28.10
N GLU A 250 -5.60 2.61 28.06
CA GLU A 250 -4.81 2.94 26.86
C GLU A 250 -4.57 1.71 25.98
N LEU A 251 -4.61 1.91 24.67
CA LEU A 251 -4.36 0.88 23.68
C LEU A 251 -3.46 1.42 22.57
N ARG A 252 -2.44 0.65 22.19
CA ARG A 252 -1.54 1.03 21.09
C ARG A 252 -1.96 0.37 19.79
N VAL A 253 -2.19 1.18 18.76
CA VAL A 253 -2.59 0.75 17.41
C VAL A 253 -1.45 1.00 16.43
N VAL A 254 -1.20 0.00 15.58
CA VAL A 254 -0.29 0.09 14.43
C VAL A 254 -1.08 -0.16 13.14
N THR A 255 -0.90 0.68 12.12
CA THR A 255 -1.25 0.34 10.73
C THR A 255 0.00 0.39 9.84
N TYR A 256 0.18 -0.60 8.97
CA TYR A 256 1.40 -0.71 8.17
C TYR A 256 1.21 -1.54 6.90
N ASN A 257 1.38 -0.92 5.73
CA ASN A 257 1.59 -1.61 4.46
C ASN A 257 3.04 -2.14 4.40
N ILE A 258 3.21 -3.46 4.29
CA ILE A 258 4.53 -4.10 4.43
C ILE A 258 5.20 -4.49 3.10
N LEU A 259 4.67 -4.00 1.97
CA LEU A 259 5.14 -4.24 0.62
C LEU A 259 5.20 -5.74 0.24
N ALA A 260 4.21 -6.22 -0.50
CA ALA A 260 4.13 -7.63 -0.87
C ALA A 260 5.28 -8.01 -1.80
N ASP A 261 5.84 -9.20 -1.59
CA ASP A 261 6.95 -9.70 -2.42
C ASP A 261 6.54 -9.83 -3.90
N GLN A 262 5.29 -10.23 -4.17
CA GLN A 262 4.80 -10.33 -5.54
C GLN A 262 4.91 -9.00 -6.32
N TYR A 263 4.87 -7.84 -5.64
CA TYR A 263 5.03 -6.52 -6.26
C TYR A 263 6.50 -6.13 -6.35
N ALA A 264 7.24 -6.24 -5.24
CA ALA A 264 8.66 -5.92 -5.19
C ALA A 264 9.53 -6.80 -6.11
N ALA A 265 9.08 -8.01 -6.44
CA ALA A 265 9.80 -8.94 -7.29
C ALA A 265 9.69 -8.66 -8.80
N THR A 266 8.79 -7.76 -9.24
CA THR A 266 8.61 -7.45 -10.67
C THR A 266 9.79 -6.69 -11.27
N GLU A 267 10.01 -6.83 -12.57
CA GLU A 267 11.06 -6.07 -13.28
C GLU A 267 10.80 -4.56 -13.24
N THR A 268 9.54 -4.13 -13.38
CA THR A 268 9.17 -2.71 -13.25
C THR A 268 9.47 -2.20 -11.84
N ALA A 269 9.12 -2.96 -10.80
CA ALA A 269 9.46 -2.55 -9.43
C ALA A 269 10.97 -2.41 -9.24
N LYS A 270 11.77 -3.38 -9.69
CA LYS A 270 13.23 -3.34 -9.52
C LYS A 270 13.93 -2.25 -10.33
N ASN A 271 13.49 -2.03 -11.57
CA ASN A 271 14.22 -1.21 -12.54
C ASN A 271 13.67 0.21 -12.70
N VAL A 272 12.43 0.47 -12.26
CA VAL A 272 11.77 1.77 -12.42
C VAL A 272 11.42 2.37 -11.06
N ILE A 273 10.63 1.67 -10.26
CA ILE A 273 10.01 2.23 -9.05
C ILE A 273 11.02 2.27 -7.90
N PHE A 274 11.71 1.14 -7.68
CA PHE A 274 12.70 0.94 -6.64
C PHE A 274 14.11 0.83 -7.22
N ALA A 275 14.37 1.49 -8.36
CA ALA A 275 15.69 1.51 -9.00
C ALA A 275 16.81 2.02 -8.06
N HIS A 276 16.44 2.84 -7.07
CA HIS A 276 17.32 3.34 -6.02
C HIS A 276 17.69 2.27 -4.97
N CYS A 277 16.90 1.20 -4.82
CA CYS A 277 17.08 0.18 -3.80
C CYS A 277 17.84 -1.04 -4.36
N PRO A 278 19.02 -1.37 -3.83
CA PRO A 278 19.76 -2.55 -4.28
C PRO A 278 18.92 -3.84 -4.19
N PRO A 279 18.88 -4.70 -5.24
CA PRO A 279 17.95 -5.83 -5.33
C PRO A 279 18.02 -6.82 -4.17
N GLN A 280 19.16 -6.95 -3.48
CA GLN A 280 19.29 -7.81 -2.31
C GLN A 280 18.44 -7.35 -1.11
N PHE A 281 18.11 -6.06 -1.02
CA PHE A 281 17.29 -5.50 0.06
C PHE A 281 15.80 -5.51 -0.25
N LEU A 282 15.42 -5.70 -1.52
CA LEU A 282 14.04 -5.92 -1.95
C LEU A 282 13.53 -7.34 -1.64
N LYS A 283 14.45 -8.27 -1.39
CA LYS A 283 14.13 -9.68 -1.16
C LYS A 283 13.36 -9.90 0.15
N PRO A 284 12.36 -10.80 0.17
CA PRO A 284 11.56 -11.07 1.37
C PRO A 284 12.40 -11.64 2.50
N GLU A 285 13.45 -12.41 2.18
CA GLU A 285 14.41 -12.95 3.15
C GLU A 285 15.12 -11.85 3.95
N TYR A 286 15.22 -10.64 3.39
CA TYR A 286 15.79 -9.46 4.04
C TYR A 286 14.72 -8.61 4.72
N ARG A 287 13.61 -8.33 4.02
CA ARG A 287 12.57 -7.39 4.49
C ARG A 287 11.74 -7.92 5.64
N TRP A 288 11.27 -9.18 5.56
CA TRP A 288 10.35 -9.72 6.57
C TRP A 288 10.92 -9.72 7.99
N PRO A 289 12.20 -10.08 8.24
CA PRO A 289 12.81 -9.93 9.56
C PRO A 289 12.77 -8.51 10.09
N LEU A 290 13.03 -7.52 9.24
CA LEU A 290 13.02 -6.11 9.62
C LEU A 290 11.60 -5.62 9.91
N VAL A 291 10.61 -6.05 9.12
CA VAL A 291 9.18 -5.81 9.41
C VAL A 291 8.82 -6.38 10.79
N LEU A 292 9.18 -7.64 11.06
CA LEU A 292 8.92 -8.25 12.36
C LEU A 292 9.59 -7.47 13.49
N ASN A 293 10.84 -7.05 13.32
CA ASN A 293 11.55 -6.25 14.30
C ASN A 293 10.86 -4.92 14.62
N GLU A 294 10.38 -4.21 13.60
CA GLU A 294 9.60 -2.99 13.79
C GLU A 294 8.33 -3.27 14.61
N LEU A 295 7.56 -4.29 14.21
CA LEU A 295 6.31 -4.67 14.88
C LEU A 295 6.52 -5.06 16.35
N LEU A 296 7.54 -5.87 16.64
CA LEU A 296 7.85 -6.32 17.99
C LEU A 296 8.25 -5.16 18.90
N GLY A 297 9.09 -4.25 18.43
CA GLY A 297 9.53 -3.11 19.24
C GLY A 297 8.43 -2.08 19.50
N PHE A 298 7.34 -2.07 18.74
CA PHE A 298 6.18 -1.24 19.03
C PHE A 298 5.36 -1.72 20.23
N ASN A 299 5.48 -2.98 20.68
CA ASN A 299 4.69 -3.50 21.81
C ASN A 299 3.20 -3.14 21.71
N ALA A 300 2.61 -3.28 20.51
CA ALA A 300 1.25 -2.88 20.23
C ALA A 300 0.22 -3.75 20.99
N ASP A 301 -1.03 -3.28 21.04
CA ASP A 301 -2.19 -4.09 21.41
C ASP A 301 -3.00 -4.53 20.18
N LEU A 302 -2.96 -3.72 19.11
CA LEU A 302 -3.61 -3.98 17.83
C LEU A 302 -2.68 -3.61 16.66
N ILE A 303 -2.58 -4.48 15.66
CA ILE A 303 -1.76 -4.30 14.45
C ILE A 303 -2.63 -4.62 13.23
N CYS A 304 -2.76 -3.66 12.32
CA CYS A 304 -3.44 -3.81 11.03
C CYS A 304 -2.39 -3.74 9.92
N LEU A 305 -2.22 -4.81 9.16
CA LEU A 305 -1.25 -4.90 8.07
C LEU A 305 -1.95 -5.00 6.72
N GLN A 306 -1.32 -4.40 5.70
CA GLN A 306 -1.70 -4.48 4.29
C GLN A 306 -0.52 -5.07 3.49
N GLU A 307 -0.82 -5.63 2.32
CA GLU A 307 0.17 -6.28 1.44
C GLU A 307 0.94 -7.43 2.09
N VAL A 308 0.22 -8.21 2.90
CA VAL A 308 0.81 -9.36 3.58
C VAL A 308 0.74 -10.56 2.65
N ASP A 309 1.89 -11.05 2.16
CA ASP A 309 1.94 -12.33 1.44
C ASP A 309 1.39 -13.47 2.33
N GLU A 310 0.62 -14.39 1.75
CA GLU A 310 0.04 -15.52 2.51
C GLU A 310 1.12 -16.37 3.20
N LYS A 311 2.27 -16.56 2.52
CA LYS A 311 3.44 -17.23 3.09
C LYS A 311 4.05 -16.43 4.24
N ALA A 312 4.14 -15.10 4.12
CA ALA A 312 4.64 -14.24 5.19
C ALA A 312 3.75 -14.35 6.43
N PHE A 313 2.42 -14.32 6.26
CA PHE A 313 1.48 -14.49 7.36
C PHE A 313 1.59 -15.87 8.02
N THR A 314 1.41 -16.94 7.24
CA THR A 314 1.27 -18.32 7.75
C THR A 314 2.57 -18.90 8.30
N ALA A 315 3.68 -18.67 7.60
CA ALA A 315 4.96 -19.28 7.95
C ALA A 315 5.82 -18.43 8.89
N TYR A 316 5.52 -17.13 9.03
CA TYR A 316 6.39 -16.22 9.82
C TYR A 316 5.65 -15.30 10.77
N LEU A 317 4.90 -14.31 10.29
CA LEU A 317 4.34 -13.27 11.14
C LEU A 317 3.38 -13.84 12.19
N ALA A 318 2.45 -14.72 11.81
CA ALA A 318 1.49 -15.25 12.76
C ALA A 318 2.13 -16.15 13.85
N PRO A 319 3.01 -17.12 13.51
CA PRO A 319 3.72 -17.88 14.53
C PRO A 319 4.58 -17.01 15.46
N GLN A 320 5.30 -16.01 14.91
CA GLN A 320 6.20 -15.17 15.71
C GLN A 320 5.44 -14.21 16.62
N LEU A 321 4.37 -13.58 16.13
CA LEU A 321 3.53 -12.71 16.95
C LEU A 321 2.69 -13.50 17.97
N ALA A 322 2.28 -14.73 17.65
CA ALA A 322 1.60 -15.61 18.61
C ALA A 322 2.49 -15.93 19.82
N ALA A 323 3.79 -16.16 19.61
CA ALA A 323 4.76 -16.33 20.68
C ALA A 323 4.87 -15.09 21.61
N GLU A 324 4.49 -13.91 21.11
CA GLU A 324 4.49 -12.63 21.83
C GLU A 324 3.09 -12.22 22.33
N GLY A 325 2.14 -13.17 22.35
CA GLY A 325 0.82 -13.00 22.93
C GLY A 325 -0.24 -12.42 21.99
N PHE A 326 -0.05 -12.48 20.67
CA PHE A 326 -1.05 -12.05 19.70
C PHE A 326 -1.86 -13.22 19.13
N ARG A 327 -3.04 -12.89 18.61
CA ARG A 327 -3.77 -13.73 17.66
C ARG A 327 -4.02 -12.92 16.40
N GLY A 328 -3.82 -13.55 15.24
CA GLY A 328 -4.01 -12.92 13.92
C GLY A 328 -5.19 -13.50 13.16
N VAL A 329 -5.84 -12.67 12.35
CA VAL A 329 -6.77 -13.07 11.28
C VAL A 329 -6.23 -12.57 9.94
N TYR A 330 -6.37 -13.37 8.89
CA TYR A 330 -5.87 -13.07 7.54
C TYR A 330 -6.97 -13.16 6.51
N THR A 331 -6.97 -12.21 5.58
CA THR A 331 -7.90 -12.14 4.45
C THR A 331 -7.11 -11.89 3.18
N ASN A 332 -7.03 -12.90 2.32
CA ASN A 332 -6.39 -12.79 1.02
C ASN A 332 -7.25 -11.92 0.07
N LYS A 333 -6.62 -11.12 -0.81
CA LYS A 333 -7.36 -10.42 -1.87
C LYS A 333 -8.03 -11.42 -2.80
N ALA A 334 -9.22 -11.08 -3.29
CA ALA A 334 -9.94 -11.93 -4.22
C ALA A 334 -9.29 -11.90 -5.60
N GLY A 335 -8.50 -12.92 -5.94
CA GLY A 335 -7.91 -13.07 -7.28
C GLY A 335 -8.95 -13.10 -8.41
N LYS A 336 -8.47 -12.98 -9.66
CA LYS A 336 -9.29 -13.23 -10.85
C LYS A 336 -9.61 -14.73 -10.94
N PRO A 337 -10.72 -15.16 -11.55
CA PRO A 337 -10.91 -16.57 -11.89
C PRO A 337 -9.68 -17.08 -12.67
N GLY A 338 -8.95 -18.05 -12.11
CA GLY A 338 -7.73 -18.60 -12.71
C GLY A 338 -6.40 -17.91 -12.38
N LEU A 339 -6.37 -16.77 -11.67
CA LEU A 339 -5.14 -16.14 -11.17
C LEU A 339 -5.21 -15.93 -9.64
N SER A 340 -4.26 -16.51 -8.91
CA SER A 340 -4.09 -16.26 -7.47
C SER A 340 -3.39 -14.91 -7.24
N VAL A 341 -4.06 -13.94 -6.64
CA VAL A 341 -3.37 -12.89 -5.86
C VAL A 341 -2.92 -13.56 -4.56
N ARG A 342 -1.66 -13.37 -4.18
CA ARG A 342 -1.04 -14.11 -3.07
C ARG A 342 -0.74 -13.24 -1.85
N GLU A 343 -1.34 -12.05 -1.80
CA GLU A 343 -1.27 -11.12 -0.66
C GLU A 343 -2.64 -10.64 -0.22
N GLY A 344 -2.71 -10.11 1.00
CA GLY A 344 -3.91 -9.49 1.52
C GLY A 344 -3.67 -8.71 2.81
N GLN A 345 -4.64 -8.79 3.72
CA GLN A 345 -4.65 -8.02 4.96
C GLN A 345 -4.56 -8.95 6.16
N ALA A 346 -3.87 -8.49 7.21
CA ALA A 346 -3.82 -9.17 8.48
C ALA A 346 -4.19 -8.22 9.63
N THR A 347 -4.97 -8.70 10.59
CA THR A 347 -5.26 -7.98 11.83
C THR A 347 -4.81 -8.84 13.00
N PHE A 348 -3.87 -8.34 13.79
CA PHE A 348 -3.39 -8.98 15.02
C PHE A 348 -3.85 -8.19 16.24
N PHE A 349 -4.34 -8.90 17.25
CA PHE A 349 -4.74 -8.32 18.53
C PHE A 349 -4.15 -9.13 19.67
N ARG A 350 -3.81 -8.44 20.76
CA ARG A 350 -3.20 -9.06 21.93
C ARG A 350 -4.23 -9.85 22.73
N THR A 351 -3.97 -11.14 22.95
CA THR A 351 -4.92 -12.07 23.59
C THR A 351 -5.11 -11.80 25.08
N SER A 352 -4.15 -11.15 25.73
CA SER A 352 -4.28 -10.70 27.11
C SER A 352 -5.22 -9.51 27.28
N ARG A 353 -5.58 -8.82 26.19
CA ARG A 353 -6.43 -7.62 26.17
C ARG A 353 -7.78 -7.90 25.51
N PHE A 354 -7.80 -8.68 24.42
CA PHE A 354 -8.99 -8.91 23.60
C PHE A 354 -9.19 -10.37 23.20
N THR A 355 -10.45 -10.76 23.04
CA THR A 355 -10.87 -11.98 22.36
C THR A 355 -11.64 -11.65 21.09
N LEU A 356 -11.54 -12.51 20.07
CA LEU A 356 -12.28 -12.35 18.83
C LEU A 356 -13.74 -12.77 19.02
N ALA A 357 -14.65 -11.79 19.07
CA ALA A 357 -16.09 -12.01 19.15
C ALA A 357 -16.65 -12.49 17.81
N GLY A 358 -16.25 -11.83 16.72
CA GLY A 358 -16.63 -12.19 15.36
C GLY A 358 -15.70 -11.56 14.32
N HIS A 359 -15.68 -12.11 13.11
CA HIS A 359 -14.85 -11.63 12.01
C HIS A 359 -15.58 -11.79 10.67
N ARG A 360 -15.48 -10.79 9.79
CA ARG A 360 -15.92 -10.82 8.40
C ARG A 360 -14.75 -10.48 7.48
N SER A 361 -14.61 -11.28 6.44
CA SER A 361 -13.77 -11.01 5.28
C SER A 361 -14.67 -10.57 4.13
N LEU A 362 -14.57 -9.31 3.71
CA LEU A 362 -15.40 -8.75 2.66
C LEU A 362 -14.64 -8.69 1.35
N LYS A 363 -15.30 -9.07 0.26
CA LYS A 363 -14.82 -8.86 -1.10
C LYS A 363 -15.68 -7.77 -1.71
N LEU A 364 -15.12 -6.57 -1.89
CA LEU A 364 -15.93 -5.38 -2.20
C LEU A 364 -16.68 -5.53 -3.53
N LYS A 365 -16.10 -6.23 -4.52
CA LYS A 365 -16.76 -6.53 -5.80
C LYS A 365 -18.11 -7.24 -5.66
N GLU A 366 -18.30 -8.05 -4.63
CA GLU A 366 -19.55 -8.81 -4.39
C GLU A 366 -20.68 -7.91 -3.86
N LEU A 367 -20.38 -6.66 -3.46
CA LEU A 367 -21.35 -5.71 -2.96
C LEU A 367 -21.96 -4.83 -4.07
N PHE A 368 -21.37 -4.85 -5.26
CA PHE A 368 -21.80 -4.09 -6.43
C PHE A 368 -22.22 -5.03 -7.56
N PRO A 369 -23.17 -4.63 -8.44
CA PRO A 369 -23.69 -5.50 -9.48
C PRO A 369 -22.63 -5.74 -10.55
N ALA A 370 -22.52 -6.97 -11.05
CA ALA A 370 -21.54 -7.29 -12.09
C ALA A 370 -22.02 -6.84 -13.48
N GLU A 371 -23.33 -6.96 -13.72
CA GLU A 371 -23.96 -6.52 -14.96
C GLU A 371 -25.14 -5.56 -14.70
N PRO A 372 -25.53 -4.71 -15.68
CA PRO A 372 -26.67 -3.81 -15.52
C PRO A 372 -27.96 -4.57 -15.16
N GLY A 373 -28.67 -4.12 -14.12
CA GLY A 373 -29.91 -4.74 -13.64
C GLY A 373 -29.73 -5.98 -12.76
N GLU A 374 -28.51 -6.43 -12.51
CA GLU A 374 -28.23 -7.46 -11.50
C GLU A 374 -28.48 -6.91 -10.09
N GLN A 375 -29.05 -7.73 -9.21
CA GLN A 375 -29.28 -7.33 -7.83
C GLN A 375 -28.01 -7.54 -6.99
N ALA A 376 -27.44 -6.44 -6.51
CA ALA A 376 -26.37 -6.45 -5.50
C ALA A 376 -26.72 -5.51 -4.35
N LYS A 377 -26.14 -5.74 -3.17
CA LYS A 377 -26.51 -5.06 -1.92
C LYS A 377 -26.47 -3.53 -2.03
N TYR A 378 -25.48 -2.97 -2.72
CA TYR A 378 -25.31 -1.53 -2.90
C TYR A 378 -25.50 -1.05 -4.34
N GLY A 379 -25.93 -1.92 -5.27
CA GLY A 379 -26.16 -1.54 -6.67
C GLY A 379 -27.14 -0.39 -6.83
N GLN A 380 -28.30 -0.49 -6.18
CA GLN A 380 -29.34 0.54 -6.25
C GLN A 380 -28.87 1.92 -5.75
N ARG A 381 -27.96 1.97 -4.77
CA ARG A 381 -27.43 3.24 -4.23
C ARG A 381 -26.62 4.00 -5.27
N PHE A 382 -25.87 3.28 -6.09
CA PHE A 382 -24.99 3.86 -7.10
C PHE A 382 -25.53 3.72 -8.53
N GLU A 383 -26.78 3.27 -8.69
CA GLU A 383 -27.42 3.05 -10.00
C GLU A 383 -27.24 4.25 -10.95
N PRO A 384 -27.48 5.52 -10.55
CA PRO A 384 -27.31 6.65 -11.48
C PRO A 384 -25.90 6.76 -12.10
N MET A 385 -24.86 6.39 -11.34
CA MET A 385 -23.48 6.37 -11.82
C MET A 385 -23.17 5.09 -12.60
N LEU A 386 -23.64 3.94 -12.11
CA LEU A 386 -23.36 2.64 -12.75
C LEU A 386 -24.03 2.53 -14.12
N SER A 387 -25.29 2.99 -14.26
CA SER A 387 -25.98 2.95 -15.56
C SER A 387 -25.39 3.95 -16.57
N SER A 388 -24.69 5.00 -16.11
CA SER A 388 -24.06 6.01 -16.97
C SER A 388 -22.60 5.69 -17.31
N SER A 389 -21.97 4.74 -16.63
CA SER A 389 -20.57 4.36 -16.85
C SER A 389 -20.36 2.84 -16.82
N PRO A 390 -20.44 2.15 -17.98
CA PRO A 390 -20.06 0.73 -18.10
C PRO A 390 -18.63 0.44 -17.65
N GLN A 391 -17.71 1.41 -17.82
CA GLN A 391 -16.31 1.32 -17.42
C GLN A 391 -16.17 1.23 -15.90
N LEU A 392 -16.94 2.02 -15.15
CA LEU A 392 -16.98 1.96 -13.69
C LEU A 392 -17.50 0.60 -13.21
N GLN A 393 -18.60 0.11 -13.78
CA GLN A 393 -19.13 -1.21 -13.42
C GLN A 393 -18.10 -2.31 -13.71
N HIS A 394 -17.45 -2.26 -14.87
CA HIS A 394 -16.39 -3.20 -15.22
C HIS A 394 -15.22 -3.14 -14.23
N ALA A 395 -14.81 -1.93 -13.84
CA ALA A 395 -13.73 -1.72 -12.88
C ALA A 395 -14.04 -2.33 -11.51
N LEU A 396 -15.22 -2.06 -10.95
CA LEU A 396 -15.64 -2.57 -9.64
C LEU A 396 -15.60 -4.10 -9.55
N GLN A 397 -15.86 -4.80 -10.66
CA GLN A 397 -15.78 -6.26 -10.72
C GLN A 397 -14.37 -6.82 -10.88
N ARG A 398 -13.44 -6.00 -11.40
CA ARG A 398 -12.05 -6.39 -11.64
C ARG A 398 -11.13 -6.06 -10.48
N ILE A 399 -11.45 -5.01 -9.73
CA ILE A 399 -10.68 -4.57 -8.57
C ILE A 399 -10.84 -5.60 -7.44
N ALA A 400 -9.71 -6.08 -6.93
CA ALA A 400 -9.63 -7.14 -5.93
C ALA A 400 -9.66 -6.62 -4.47
N THR A 401 -10.14 -5.40 -4.23
CA THR A 401 -10.19 -4.80 -2.89
C THR A 401 -10.98 -5.69 -1.93
N VAL A 402 -10.40 -5.91 -0.76
CA VAL A 402 -11.02 -6.63 0.37
C VAL A 402 -11.00 -5.75 1.62
N ALA A 403 -11.83 -6.08 2.60
CA ALA A 403 -11.78 -5.48 3.92
C ALA A 403 -11.94 -6.54 5.01
N GLN A 404 -11.26 -6.35 6.13
CA GLN A 404 -11.45 -7.11 7.37
C GLN A 404 -12.32 -6.31 8.33
N ILE A 405 -13.32 -6.95 8.93
CA ILE A 405 -14.10 -6.37 10.03
C ILE A 405 -14.07 -7.34 11.19
N SER A 406 -13.45 -6.96 12.30
CA SER A 406 -13.26 -7.80 13.48
C SER A 406 -13.90 -7.17 14.71
N LEU A 407 -14.84 -7.88 15.34
CA LEU A 407 -15.41 -7.51 16.63
C LEU A 407 -14.53 -8.09 17.75
N LEU A 408 -13.98 -7.21 18.57
CA LEU A 408 -13.07 -7.56 19.66
C LEU A 408 -13.74 -7.28 21.00
N ALA A 409 -13.84 -8.32 21.85
CA ALA A 409 -14.37 -8.22 23.20
C ALA A 409 -13.23 -8.09 24.22
N PRO A 410 -13.34 -7.17 25.19
CA PRO A 410 -12.30 -6.93 26.17
C PRO A 410 -12.15 -8.10 27.14
N VAL A 411 -10.91 -8.35 27.58
CA VAL A 411 -10.56 -9.32 28.62
C VAL A 411 -10.28 -8.61 29.95
N GLN A 412 -9.68 -7.42 29.90
CA GLN A 412 -9.29 -6.67 31.08
C GLN A 412 -10.32 -5.59 31.44
N PRO A 413 -10.49 -5.27 32.74
CA PRO A 413 -11.23 -4.10 33.16
C PRO A 413 -10.61 -2.81 32.59
N GLY A 414 -11.44 -1.90 32.10
CA GLY A 414 -11.02 -0.62 31.51
C GLY A 414 -10.85 -0.63 30.00
N ASP A 415 -10.75 -1.81 29.38
CA ASP A 415 -10.91 -1.97 27.94
C ASP A 415 -12.38 -1.97 27.54
N ARG A 416 -12.62 -1.70 26.25
CA ARG A 416 -13.96 -1.71 25.67
C ARG A 416 -14.00 -2.47 24.35
N LEU A 417 -15.22 -2.71 23.90
CA LEU A 417 -15.49 -3.40 22.66
C LEU A 417 -15.08 -2.54 21.46
N LEU A 418 -14.40 -3.17 20.51
CA LEU A 418 -13.96 -2.52 19.29
C LEU A 418 -14.51 -3.27 18.08
N CYS A 419 -14.94 -2.52 17.08
CA CYS A 419 -15.08 -2.99 15.71
C CYS A 419 -13.86 -2.48 14.93
N VAL A 420 -12.94 -3.37 14.59
CA VAL A 420 -11.72 -3.02 13.86
C VAL A 420 -11.93 -3.29 12.38
N LEU A 421 -11.85 -2.23 11.57
CA LEU A 421 -11.84 -2.29 10.12
C LEU A 421 -10.40 -2.15 9.62
N ASN A 422 -9.94 -3.07 8.78
CA ASN A 422 -8.67 -2.98 8.07
C ASN A 422 -8.92 -3.09 6.56
N THR A 423 -8.28 -2.25 5.74
CA THR A 423 -8.39 -2.33 4.27
C THR A 423 -7.12 -1.88 3.54
N HIS A 424 -7.08 -2.13 2.24
CA HIS A 424 -6.11 -1.61 1.26
C HIS A 424 -6.91 -1.28 -0.01
N LEU A 425 -7.14 0.02 -0.25
CA LEU A 425 -7.96 0.53 -1.35
C LEU A 425 -7.25 0.49 -2.71
N PHE A 426 -8.01 0.71 -3.78
CA PHE A 426 -7.48 0.70 -5.14
C PHE A 426 -6.53 1.87 -5.41
N PHE A 427 -5.32 1.56 -5.86
CA PHE A 427 -4.19 2.50 -6.00
C PHE A 427 -4.34 3.53 -7.12
N HIS A 428 -5.16 3.27 -8.15
CA HIS A 428 -5.14 4.09 -9.37
C HIS A 428 -5.50 5.56 -9.07
N TYR A 429 -4.62 6.49 -9.43
CA TYR A 429 -4.77 7.91 -9.07
C TYR A 429 -6.08 8.52 -9.62
N MET A 430 -6.49 8.16 -10.85
CA MET A 430 -7.78 8.60 -11.43
C MET A 430 -9.05 7.94 -10.86
N ALA A 431 -8.94 7.13 -9.81
CA ALA A 431 -10.07 6.38 -9.24
C ALA A 431 -10.54 6.82 -7.83
N PRO A 432 -10.55 8.12 -7.46
CA PRO A 432 -10.96 8.53 -6.11
C PRO A 432 -12.43 8.21 -5.85
N HIS A 433 -13.31 8.35 -6.85
CA HIS A 433 -14.71 7.91 -6.78
C HIS A 433 -14.88 6.43 -6.40
N ILE A 434 -14.07 5.51 -6.93
CA ILE A 434 -14.13 4.08 -6.57
C ILE A 434 -13.72 3.88 -5.12
N ARG A 435 -12.64 4.55 -4.68
CA ARG A 435 -12.20 4.52 -3.28
C ARG A 435 -13.30 5.04 -2.35
N THR A 436 -13.96 6.13 -2.71
CA THR A 436 -15.10 6.71 -1.99
C THR A 436 -16.27 5.72 -1.88
N MET A 437 -16.62 5.05 -2.98
CA MET A 437 -17.66 3.99 -2.98
C MET A 437 -17.29 2.82 -2.06
N HIS A 438 -16.05 2.34 -2.13
CA HIS A 438 -15.56 1.24 -1.28
C HIS A 438 -15.55 1.61 0.19
N VAL A 439 -15.07 2.82 0.54
CA VAL A 439 -15.07 3.34 1.93
C VAL A 439 -16.48 3.42 2.48
N TRP A 440 -17.41 3.97 1.70
CA TRP A 440 -18.81 4.02 2.13
C TRP A 440 -19.35 2.60 2.37
N ALA A 441 -19.18 1.69 1.42
CA ALA A 441 -19.68 0.31 1.52
C ALA A 441 -19.11 -0.43 2.74
N MET A 442 -17.80 -0.37 2.99
CA MET A 442 -17.20 -1.06 4.13
C MET A 442 -17.63 -0.50 5.48
N VAL A 443 -17.85 0.81 5.57
CA VAL A 443 -18.36 1.43 6.80
C VAL A 443 -19.82 1.03 7.05
N GLN A 444 -20.63 0.91 6.00
CA GLN A 444 -21.99 0.38 6.11
C GLN A 444 -22.01 -1.10 6.49
N GLU A 445 -21.09 -1.92 5.98
CA GLU A 445 -20.95 -3.33 6.39
C GLU A 445 -20.48 -3.46 7.86
N ALA A 446 -19.60 -2.58 8.33
CA ALA A 446 -19.19 -2.56 9.73
C ALA A 446 -20.35 -2.20 10.65
N HIS A 447 -21.16 -1.20 10.26
CA HIS A 447 -22.38 -0.86 10.96
C HIS A 447 -23.37 -2.03 10.99
N ALA A 448 -23.65 -2.64 9.84
CA ALA A 448 -24.55 -3.78 9.75
C ALA A 448 -24.06 -4.95 10.62
N PHE A 449 -22.75 -5.25 10.61
CA PHE A 449 -22.21 -6.31 11.45
C PHE A 449 -22.35 -6.02 12.94
N ILE A 450 -22.16 -4.76 13.35
CA ILE A 450 -22.41 -4.35 14.73
C ILE A 450 -23.88 -4.56 15.10
N GLU A 451 -24.82 -4.07 14.28
CA GLU A 451 -26.26 -4.19 14.58
C GLU A 451 -26.72 -5.66 14.60
N GLU A 452 -26.25 -6.48 13.67
CA GLU A 452 -26.50 -7.93 13.66
C GLU A 452 -25.95 -8.60 14.92
N ALA A 453 -24.74 -8.23 15.35
CA ALA A 453 -24.13 -8.76 16.56
C ALA A 453 -24.85 -8.33 17.84
N MET A 454 -25.43 -7.13 17.86
CA MET A 454 -26.26 -6.65 18.96
C MET A 454 -27.65 -7.28 18.99
N GLY A 455 -28.16 -7.75 17.85
CA GLY A 455 -29.42 -8.47 17.74
C GLY A 455 -29.34 -9.98 18.05
N ASP A 456 -28.17 -10.58 17.88
CA ASP A 456 -27.92 -12.00 18.21
C ASP A 456 -27.71 -12.17 19.72
N ALA A 457 -28.53 -13.01 20.37
CA ALA A 457 -28.50 -13.16 21.83
C ALA A 457 -27.18 -13.73 22.37
N GLU A 458 -26.52 -14.62 21.64
CA GLU A 458 -25.25 -15.22 22.06
C GLU A 458 -24.10 -14.22 21.89
N LEU A 459 -24.05 -13.54 20.75
CA LEU A 459 -23.01 -12.57 20.46
C LEU A 459 -23.17 -11.29 21.31
N ALA A 460 -24.41 -10.80 21.48
CA ALA A 460 -24.69 -9.67 22.37
C ALA A 460 -24.29 -9.98 23.82
N ALA A 461 -24.48 -11.23 24.29
CA ALA A 461 -24.01 -11.66 25.61
C ALA A 461 -22.47 -11.64 25.69
N ARG A 462 -21.76 -12.09 24.65
CA ARG A 462 -20.29 -11.99 24.55
C ARG A 462 -19.78 -10.54 24.51
N LEU A 463 -20.58 -9.64 23.96
CA LEU A 463 -20.31 -8.20 23.92
C LEU A 463 -20.85 -7.45 25.17
N GLY A 464 -21.38 -8.15 26.17
CA GLY A 464 -21.89 -7.53 27.40
C GLY A 464 -23.03 -6.52 27.19
N GLY A 465 -23.76 -6.63 26.07
CA GLY A 465 -24.84 -5.71 25.70
C GLY A 465 -24.40 -4.28 25.34
N GLN A 466 -23.10 -4.01 25.20
CA GLN A 466 -22.57 -2.71 24.80
C GLN A 466 -22.26 -2.67 23.30
N ARG A 467 -22.50 -1.52 22.66
CA ARG A 467 -22.19 -1.32 21.24
C ARG A 467 -20.69 -1.10 21.03
N PRO A 468 -20.00 -1.88 20.17
CA PRO A 468 -18.59 -1.66 19.85
C PRO A 468 -18.33 -0.31 19.17
N SER A 469 -17.20 0.32 19.47
CA SER A 469 -16.74 1.53 18.78
C SER A 469 -15.90 1.18 17.54
N LEU A 470 -16.08 1.94 16.46
CA LEU A 470 -15.34 1.75 15.21
C LEU A 470 -13.92 2.32 15.30
N LEU A 471 -12.96 1.49 14.93
CA LEU A 471 -11.58 1.84 14.65
C LEU A 471 -11.26 1.38 13.23
N PHE A 472 -10.97 2.30 12.32
CA PHE A 472 -10.73 2.01 10.91
C PHE A 472 -9.27 2.33 10.54
N CYS A 473 -8.48 1.29 10.34
CA CYS A 473 -7.10 1.33 9.89
C CYS A 473 -6.98 0.95 8.40
N GLY A 474 -5.92 1.38 7.74
CA GLY A 474 -5.58 0.85 6.42
C GLY A 474 -4.80 1.80 5.54
N ASP A 475 -4.36 1.24 4.42
CA ASP A 475 -3.88 1.98 3.27
C ASP A 475 -5.10 2.39 2.42
N LEU A 476 -5.41 3.67 2.44
CA LEU A 476 -6.56 4.22 1.72
C LEU A 476 -6.21 4.67 0.31
N ASN A 477 -4.94 4.63 -0.12
CA ASN A 477 -4.51 5.10 -1.45
C ASN A 477 -5.13 6.47 -1.82
N SER A 478 -5.30 7.34 -0.82
CA SER A 478 -6.07 8.59 -0.90
C SER A 478 -5.27 9.72 -0.26
N ASP A 479 -4.26 10.22 -0.97
CA ASP A 479 -3.43 11.34 -0.50
C ASP A 479 -4.15 12.69 -0.56
N LEU A 480 -3.46 13.71 -0.05
CA LEU A 480 -3.94 15.09 0.03
C LEU A 480 -3.24 16.03 -0.98
N ASN A 481 -2.44 15.48 -1.90
CA ASN A 481 -1.60 16.23 -2.83
C ASN A 481 -2.46 17.03 -3.83
N ASP A 482 -3.55 16.41 -4.30
CA ASP A 482 -4.51 16.97 -5.27
C ASP A 482 -5.79 17.55 -4.62
N GLY A 483 -5.81 17.64 -3.27
CA GLY A 483 -6.96 18.08 -2.49
C GLY A 483 -7.46 16.99 -1.54
N ILE A 484 -8.54 17.25 -0.80
CA ILE A 484 -9.15 16.24 0.06
C ILE A 484 -10.00 15.31 -0.82
N PRO A 485 -9.65 14.02 -0.97
CA PRO A 485 -10.45 13.08 -1.73
C PRO A 485 -11.71 12.70 -0.97
N GLY A 486 -12.74 12.29 -1.70
CA GLY A 486 -14.07 12.02 -1.16
C GLY A 486 -14.09 10.94 -0.09
N ALA A 487 -13.18 9.96 -0.15
CA ALA A 487 -12.99 8.96 0.88
C ALA A 487 -12.61 9.59 2.23
N ILE A 488 -11.70 10.56 2.22
CA ILE A 488 -11.20 11.26 3.41
C ILE A 488 -12.23 12.29 3.90
N GLU A 489 -12.89 13.00 2.98
CA GLU A 489 -13.97 13.94 3.32
C GLU A 489 -15.15 13.21 3.97
N LEU A 490 -15.58 12.07 3.39
CA LEU A 490 -16.66 11.26 3.91
C LEU A 490 -16.37 10.75 5.34
N LEU A 491 -15.15 10.25 5.59
CA LEU A 491 -14.74 9.81 6.93
C LEU A 491 -14.64 10.99 7.91
N SER A 492 -14.21 12.17 7.45
CA SER A 492 -14.04 13.37 8.29
C SER A 492 -15.34 14.06 8.67
N LYS A 493 -16.27 14.18 7.71
CA LYS A 493 -17.53 14.93 7.88
C LYS A 493 -18.73 14.04 8.20
N GLY A 494 -18.62 12.75 7.91
CA GLY A 494 -19.73 11.81 7.99
C GLY A 494 -20.70 11.88 6.80
N THR A 495 -20.50 12.84 5.90
CA THR A 495 -21.35 13.08 4.73
C THR A 495 -20.51 13.52 3.54
N LEU A 496 -20.94 13.20 2.32
CA LEU A 496 -20.34 13.66 1.08
C LEU A 496 -21.44 14.06 0.10
N HIS A 497 -21.35 15.27 -0.45
CA HIS A 497 -22.36 15.78 -1.35
C HIS A 497 -22.23 15.22 -2.77
N SER A 498 -23.34 15.19 -3.51
CA SER A 498 -23.45 14.69 -4.88
C SER A 498 -22.69 15.54 -5.92
N ASP A 499 -22.32 16.77 -5.57
CA ASP A 499 -21.49 17.67 -6.40
C ASP A 499 -19.99 17.59 -6.09
N PHE A 500 -19.56 16.64 -5.24
CA PHE A 500 -18.15 16.52 -4.85
C PHE A 500 -17.24 16.16 -6.04
N TRP A 501 -16.03 16.72 -6.05
CA TRP A 501 -15.13 16.69 -7.21
C TRP A 501 -14.70 15.29 -7.62
N ASP A 502 -14.59 14.34 -6.67
CA ASP A 502 -14.33 12.92 -6.94
C ASP A 502 -15.25 12.35 -8.00
N TRP A 503 -16.54 12.68 -7.94
CA TRP A 503 -17.55 12.14 -8.85
C TRP A 503 -17.33 12.62 -10.27
N TRP A 504 -16.99 13.90 -10.42
CA TRP A 504 -16.69 14.49 -11.72
C TRP A 504 -15.37 13.96 -12.27
N TYR A 505 -14.31 13.95 -11.46
CA TYR A 505 -13.00 13.46 -11.86
C TYR A 505 -13.05 11.96 -12.23
N GLY A 506 -13.84 11.19 -11.48
CA GLY A 506 -14.11 9.80 -11.76
C GLY A 506 -14.92 9.54 -13.03
N ALA A 507 -15.71 10.49 -13.51
CA ALA A 507 -16.44 10.33 -14.77
C ALA A 507 -15.51 10.24 -15.99
N GLU A 508 -14.28 10.76 -15.86
CA GLU A 508 -13.23 10.64 -16.89
C GLU A 508 -12.43 9.34 -16.78
N PHE A 509 -12.63 8.56 -15.72
CA PHE A 509 -11.94 7.30 -15.50
C PHE A 509 -12.24 6.30 -16.61
N LYS A 510 -11.18 5.78 -17.22
CA LYS A 510 -11.25 4.71 -18.21
C LYS A 510 -10.53 3.49 -17.68
N TRP A 511 -11.21 2.35 -17.75
CA TRP A 511 -10.58 1.07 -17.55
C TRP A 511 -9.87 0.67 -18.85
N ASP A 512 -8.63 1.13 -19.05
CA ASP A 512 -7.89 0.86 -20.27
C ASP A 512 -7.43 -0.60 -20.35
N ARG A 513 -7.74 -1.28 -21.46
CA ARG A 513 -7.25 -2.64 -21.82
C ARG A 513 -5.89 -2.60 -22.54
N GLY A 514 -5.01 -1.67 -22.16
CA GLY A 514 -3.74 -1.41 -22.88
C GLY A 514 -2.54 -2.28 -22.49
N GLU A 515 -2.59 -2.97 -21.35
CA GLU A 515 -1.46 -3.76 -20.81
C GLU A 515 -1.91 -5.17 -20.40
N GLU A 516 -2.54 -5.89 -21.34
CA GLU A 516 -2.71 -7.34 -21.20
C GLU A 516 -1.37 -8.03 -21.58
N GLY A 517 -0.39 -7.92 -20.68
CA GLY A 517 0.89 -8.61 -20.74
C GLY A 517 1.66 -8.43 -19.42
N GLU A 518 1.55 -9.40 -18.50
CA GLU A 518 2.43 -9.55 -17.33
C GLU A 518 2.52 -8.39 -16.30
N SER A 519 1.41 -7.81 -15.84
CA SER A 519 1.50 -6.80 -14.76
C SER A 519 0.30 -6.73 -13.83
N GLY A 520 -0.14 -7.86 -13.27
CA GLY A 520 -0.94 -7.84 -12.03
C GLY A 520 -0.18 -7.37 -10.79
N ALA A 521 1.08 -6.96 -10.96
CA ALA A 521 2.03 -6.66 -9.91
C ALA A 521 2.93 -5.43 -10.18
N ALA A 522 2.84 -4.79 -11.35
CA ALA A 522 3.69 -3.63 -11.68
C ALA A 522 2.98 -2.28 -11.46
N ASP A 523 1.64 -2.23 -11.54
CA ASP A 523 0.94 -0.94 -11.49
C ASP A 523 0.65 -0.43 -10.07
N GLY A 524 0.70 -1.32 -9.07
CA GLY A 524 0.56 -0.94 -7.66
C GLY A 524 1.60 0.08 -7.20
N ALA A 525 2.75 0.13 -7.87
CA ALA A 525 3.79 1.10 -7.60
C ALA A 525 4.02 2.11 -8.75
N ALA A 526 3.25 2.02 -9.85
CA ALA A 526 3.27 2.99 -10.95
C ALA A 526 2.52 4.30 -10.62
N ALA A 527 1.72 4.32 -9.55
CA ALA A 527 1.12 5.56 -9.03
C ALA A 527 2.16 6.59 -8.57
N ALA A 528 3.42 6.18 -8.42
CA ALA A 528 4.52 7.06 -8.09
C ALA A 528 5.21 7.78 -9.26
N GLY A 529 4.96 7.35 -10.50
CA GLY A 529 5.75 7.74 -11.67
C GLY A 529 5.01 8.56 -12.74
N GLY A 530 3.75 8.95 -12.50
CA GLY A 530 2.84 9.52 -13.50
C GLY A 530 3.22 10.85 -14.17
N ALA A 531 4.40 11.41 -13.90
CA ALA A 531 4.86 12.67 -14.53
C ALA A 531 6.21 12.57 -15.28
N ALA A 532 6.82 11.38 -15.43
CA ALA A 532 8.17 11.27 -16.01
C ALA A 532 8.29 10.43 -17.31
N ALA A 533 7.19 9.97 -17.90
CA ALA A 533 7.23 9.18 -19.14
C ALA A 533 6.91 10.02 -20.38
N ALA A 534 7.83 10.90 -20.76
CA ALA A 534 7.97 11.36 -22.13
C ALA A 534 9.46 11.54 -22.43
N VAL A 535 9.91 10.90 -23.51
CA VAL A 535 11.29 10.85 -24.04
C VAL A 535 12.12 9.66 -23.55
N ALA A 536 11.85 8.48 -24.13
CA ALA A 536 12.88 7.49 -24.39
C ALA A 536 12.53 6.79 -25.71
N GLY A 537 13.14 7.25 -26.80
CA GLY A 537 13.13 6.57 -28.09
C GLY A 537 14.31 5.60 -28.14
N ASP A 538 14.03 4.36 -28.54
CA ASP A 538 15.00 3.31 -28.83
C ASP A 538 16.13 3.81 -29.74
N ALA A 539 17.38 3.59 -29.32
CA ALA A 539 18.53 3.51 -30.19
C ALA A 539 19.48 2.42 -29.69
N ASP A 540 19.44 1.29 -30.37
CA ASP A 540 20.35 0.15 -30.23
C ASP A 540 21.76 0.55 -30.68
N VAL A 541 22.75 0.54 -29.78
CA VAL A 541 24.18 0.49 -30.14
C VAL A 541 24.94 -0.34 -29.11
N SER A 542 25.39 -1.51 -29.56
CA SER A 542 26.41 -2.31 -28.91
C SER A 542 27.81 -1.86 -29.33
N GLY A 543 28.75 -1.79 -28.38
CA GLY A 543 30.17 -1.99 -28.68
C GLY A 543 31.19 -1.01 -28.09
N ALA A 544 31.98 -1.56 -27.17
CA ALA A 544 33.43 -1.35 -26.96
C ALA A 544 33.95 -0.17 -26.13
N ALA A 545 34.94 -0.55 -25.32
CA ALA A 545 35.66 0.16 -24.27
C ALA A 545 36.64 1.26 -24.74
N ASP A 546 37.03 2.03 -23.73
CA ASP A 546 38.28 2.77 -23.52
C ASP A 546 38.41 4.25 -23.95
N ALA A 547 39.05 4.97 -23.01
CA ALA A 547 39.59 6.34 -23.02
C ALA A 547 38.64 7.50 -22.68
N LEU A 548 38.88 8.08 -21.50
CA LEU A 548 38.48 9.45 -21.14
C LEU A 548 39.26 10.48 -21.98
N PRO A 549 38.59 11.55 -22.48
CA PRO A 549 39.25 12.82 -22.66
C PRO A 549 38.52 13.99 -21.98
N SER A 550 39.29 15.07 -21.85
CA SER A 550 39.13 16.24 -20.99
C SER A 550 38.13 17.29 -21.49
N SER A 551 37.83 18.22 -20.58
CA SER A 551 37.10 19.48 -20.76
C SER A 551 37.58 20.28 -21.98
N ASP A 552 36.81 20.29 -23.07
CA ASP A 552 36.61 21.42 -24.01
C ASP A 552 35.76 21.04 -25.24
N GLU A 553 34.58 20.42 -25.08
CA GLU A 553 33.68 20.14 -26.24
C GLU A 553 32.18 20.16 -25.88
N PHE A 554 31.68 21.23 -25.26
CA PHE A 554 30.23 21.47 -25.06
C PHE A 554 29.60 22.43 -26.10
N GLY A 555 30.29 22.67 -27.23
CA GLY A 555 29.94 23.71 -28.18
C GLY A 555 29.16 23.31 -29.44
N GLU A 556 29.13 22.02 -29.84
CA GLU A 556 28.65 21.66 -31.20
C GLU A 556 27.53 20.61 -31.28
N VAL A 557 27.07 20.02 -30.18
CA VAL A 557 25.91 19.09 -30.21
C VAL A 557 24.56 19.83 -30.22
N ALA A 558 24.54 21.12 -29.86
CA ALA A 558 23.32 21.94 -29.86
C ALA A 558 22.88 22.44 -31.25
N LYS A 559 23.64 22.17 -32.33
CA LYS A 559 23.32 22.66 -33.68
C LYS A 559 22.80 21.61 -34.67
N GLN A 560 22.80 20.33 -34.32
CA GLN A 560 22.31 19.26 -35.22
C GLN A 560 20.92 18.70 -34.89
N VAL A 561 20.27 19.13 -33.80
CA VAL A 561 18.88 18.72 -33.48
C VAL A 561 17.83 19.66 -34.09
N HIS A 562 18.23 20.79 -34.71
CA HIS A 562 17.30 21.79 -35.24
C HIS A 562 16.91 21.61 -36.74
N SER A 563 17.25 20.50 -37.39
CA SER A 563 17.04 20.31 -38.85
C SER A 563 16.23 19.06 -39.25
N ALA A 564 15.59 18.34 -38.32
CA ALA A 564 14.91 17.07 -38.64
C ALA A 564 13.43 17.00 -38.18
N VAL A 565 12.70 18.12 -38.21
CA VAL A 565 11.23 18.16 -37.97
C VAL A 565 10.44 18.82 -39.11
N GLU A 566 11.08 19.14 -40.23
CA GLU A 566 10.33 19.50 -41.46
C GLU A 566 10.28 18.27 -42.37
N HIS A 567 9.08 17.91 -42.83
CA HIS A 567 8.71 16.87 -43.82
C HIS A 567 8.15 15.53 -43.27
N ALA A 568 6.99 15.59 -42.61
CA ALA A 568 5.98 14.53 -42.71
C ALA A 568 4.58 15.15 -42.73
N ALA A 569 3.94 15.12 -43.90
CA ALA A 569 2.58 15.63 -44.13
C ALA A 569 1.50 14.69 -43.56
N PRO A 570 0.32 15.20 -43.15
CA PRO A 570 -0.75 14.40 -42.55
C PRO A 570 -1.57 13.63 -43.60
N PRO A 571 -1.98 12.37 -43.36
CA PRO A 571 -2.94 11.68 -44.21
C PRO A 571 -4.39 12.02 -43.82
N GLY A 572 -5.11 12.68 -44.74
CA GLY A 572 -6.48 12.34 -45.16
C GLY A 572 -7.67 12.64 -44.23
N SER A 573 -8.44 13.68 -44.58
CA SER A 573 -9.79 13.96 -44.06
C SER A 573 -10.81 12.85 -44.41
N PRO A 574 -11.74 12.48 -43.50
CA PRO A 574 -13.04 11.95 -43.90
C PRO A 574 -13.96 13.09 -44.35
N ALA A 575 -14.68 12.85 -45.44
CA ALA A 575 -15.58 13.79 -46.09
C ALA A 575 -16.79 14.20 -45.23
N ALA A 576 -17.31 15.39 -45.51
CA ALA A 576 -18.48 15.99 -44.87
C ALA A 576 -19.78 15.19 -45.12
N HIS A 577 -20.48 14.82 -44.04
CA HIS A 577 -21.91 14.59 -44.04
C HIS A 577 -22.56 15.33 -42.87
N SER A 578 -23.37 16.34 -43.24
CA SER A 578 -24.52 16.95 -42.54
C SER A 578 -24.57 17.00 -41.01
N SER A 579 -24.69 18.23 -40.49
CA SER A 579 -25.07 18.54 -39.11
C SER A 579 -26.27 17.73 -38.59
N PRO A 580 -26.15 17.01 -37.46
CA PRO A 580 -27.23 16.83 -36.51
C PRO A 580 -27.15 17.93 -35.44
N GLY A 581 -28.32 18.35 -34.95
CA GLY A 581 -28.51 19.60 -34.21
C GLY A 581 -27.84 19.70 -32.85
N ALA A 582 -28.07 20.85 -32.22
CA ALA A 582 -27.78 21.13 -30.82
C ALA A 582 -28.04 19.91 -29.91
N GLY A 583 -26.97 19.29 -29.42
CA GLY A 583 -27.07 18.08 -28.61
C GLY A 583 -25.72 17.45 -28.26
N ASN A 584 -24.96 18.09 -27.37
CA ASN A 584 -24.18 17.44 -26.31
C ASN A 584 -23.41 18.51 -25.53
N ARG A 585 -24.09 19.11 -24.55
CA ARG A 585 -23.41 19.50 -23.31
C ARG A 585 -22.81 18.20 -22.75
N GLN A 586 -21.54 18.17 -22.36
CA GLN A 586 -21.01 17.05 -21.57
C GLN A 586 -22.02 16.75 -20.45
N GLN A 587 -22.61 15.57 -20.50
CA GLN A 587 -23.70 15.18 -19.61
C GLN A 587 -23.10 15.09 -18.20
N PHE A 588 -23.49 16.01 -17.32
CA PHE A 588 -23.09 16.01 -15.93
C PHE A 588 -23.49 14.64 -15.33
N VAL A 589 -22.51 13.81 -14.95
CA VAL A 589 -22.82 12.62 -14.14
C VAL A 589 -23.15 13.15 -12.76
N ALA A 590 -24.43 13.14 -12.40
CA ALA A 590 -24.85 13.51 -11.05
C ALA A 590 -24.22 12.49 -10.08
N GLY A 591 -23.34 12.97 -9.19
CA GLY A 591 -22.78 12.14 -8.13
C GLY A 591 -23.85 11.72 -7.13
N VAL A 592 -23.44 10.96 -6.12
CA VAL A 592 -24.34 10.39 -5.12
C VAL A 592 -24.09 11.09 -3.79
N GLU A 593 -25.17 11.56 -3.14
CA GLU A 593 -25.11 11.97 -1.73
C GLU A 593 -24.74 10.74 -0.90
N LEU A 594 -23.74 10.83 -0.04
CA LEU A 594 -23.35 9.74 0.85
C LEU A 594 -23.36 10.22 2.31
N ASP A 595 -23.73 9.30 3.19
CA ASP A 595 -23.69 9.46 4.63
C ASP A 595 -23.18 8.17 5.27
N ILE A 596 -22.47 8.30 6.39
CA ILE A 596 -22.02 7.16 7.20
C ILE A 596 -22.57 7.25 8.62
N PRO A 597 -22.86 6.11 9.27
CA PRO A 597 -23.49 6.07 10.60
C PRO A 597 -22.52 6.32 11.77
N PHE A 598 -21.30 6.77 11.48
CA PHE A 598 -20.25 7.04 12.46
C PHE A 598 -19.73 8.46 12.33
N ARG A 599 -19.27 9.02 13.45
CA ARG A 599 -18.47 10.26 13.47
C ARG A 599 -17.04 9.87 13.73
N LEU A 600 -16.16 10.07 12.76
CA LEU A 600 -14.77 9.64 12.84
C LEU A 600 -13.82 10.84 12.84
N ARG A 601 -12.59 10.59 13.30
CA ARG A 601 -11.48 11.53 13.21
C ARG A 601 -10.20 10.76 12.90
N SER A 602 -9.37 11.29 12.02
CA SER A 602 -8.01 10.76 11.83
C SER A 602 -7.16 11.01 13.07
N ALA A 603 -6.42 10.01 13.52
CA ALA A 603 -5.54 10.08 14.69
C ALA A 603 -4.50 11.20 14.59
N ASP A 604 -3.92 11.36 13.40
CA ASP A 604 -2.94 12.40 13.08
C ASP A 604 -3.58 13.75 12.74
N GLY A 605 -4.90 13.83 12.67
CA GLY A 605 -5.63 15.02 12.24
C GLY A 605 -5.29 15.50 10.83
N LEU A 606 -4.86 14.60 9.93
CA LEU A 606 -4.45 14.89 8.55
C LEU A 606 -3.25 15.83 8.45
N ARG A 607 -2.34 15.77 9.44
CA ARG A 607 -1.14 16.63 9.51
C ARG A 607 0.11 15.93 9.00
N THR A 608 0.08 14.61 8.88
CA THR A 608 1.25 13.82 8.45
C THR A 608 1.56 14.16 6.98
N PRO A 609 2.81 14.52 6.64
CA PRO A 609 3.14 14.92 5.28
C PRO A 609 3.04 13.75 4.30
N PHE A 610 3.55 12.58 4.69
CA PHE A 610 3.49 11.35 3.91
C PHE A 610 3.64 10.13 4.80
N THR A 611 3.13 9.00 4.33
CA THR A 611 3.39 7.66 4.89
C THR A 611 4.00 6.73 3.84
N ASN A 612 3.78 7.00 2.55
CA ASN A 612 4.49 6.40 1.41
C ASN A 612 5.53 7.38 0.87
N TYR A 613 6.76 6.91 0.61
CA TYR A 613 7.86 7.76 0.09
C TYR A 613 8.77 7.00 -0.89
N VAL A 614 8.56 7.21 -2.18
CA VAL A 614 9.34 6.58 -3.25
C VAL A 614 9.87 7.63 -4.24
N GLN A 615 10.71 7.22 -5.19
CA GLN A 615 11.20 8.16 -6.18
C GLN A 615 10.06 8.62 -7.09
N GLY A 616 9.82 9.94 -7.13
CA GLY A 616 8.76 10.56 -7.95
C GLY A 616 7.43 10.77 -7.22
N TYR A 617 7.24 10.21 -6.02
CA TYR A 617 5.98 10.35 -5.28
C TYR A 617 6.14 10.24 -3.77
N GLN A 618 5.34 11.03 -3.09
CA GLN A 618 5.14 10.95 -1.65
C GLN A 618 3.69 11.32 -1.33
N GLY A 619 3.08 10.63 -0.38
CA GLY A 619 1.69 10.87 -0.03
C GLY A 619 1.32 10.29 1.32
N LEU A 620 0.38 10.94 2.00
CA LEU A 620 -0.27 10.38 3.18
C LEU A 620 -1.31 9.37 2.69
N LEU A 621 -1.02 8.08 2.82
CA LEU A 621 -1.89 7.00 2.33
C LEU A 621 -2.45 6.14 3.46
N ASP A 622 -1.76 6.09 4.60
CA ASP A 622 -2.07 5.19 5.71
C ASP A 622 -2.72 5.94 6.87
N TYR A 623 -3.87 5.45 7.34
CA TYR A 623 -4.68 6.16 8.33
C TYR A 623 -5.14 5.28 9.49
N ILE A 624 -5.34 5.92 10.64
CA ILE A 624 -6.08 5.36 11.78
C ILE A 624 -7.23 6.32 12.09
N TRP A 625 -8.45 5.90 11.80
CA TRP A 625 -9.69 6.62 12.12
C TRP A 625 -10.34 6.04 13.36
N TYR A 626 -10.83 6.91 14.25
CA TYR A 626 -11.49 6.50 15.50
C TYR A 626 -12.74 7.32 15.78
N GLU A 627 -13.67 6.77 16.56
CA GLU A 627 -14.80 7.51 17.10
C GLU A 627 -14.39 8.38 18.30
N PRO A 628 -14.42 9.73 18.18
CA PRO A 628 -13.93 10.62 19.23
C PRO A 628 -14.84 10.69 20.47
N SER A 629 -16.06 10.16 20.37
CA SER A 629 -16.96 9.95 21.51
C SER A 629 -16.49 8.84 22.45
N ALA A 630 -15.74 7.86 21.93
CA ALA A 630 -15.28 6.68 22.66
C ALA A 630 -13.78 6.68 22.95
N LEU A 631 -12.98 7.21 22.03
CA LEU A 631 -11.53 7.19 22.06
C LEU A 631 -10.95 8.61 22.01
N GLU A 632 -9.73 8.77 22.50
CA GLU A 632 -8.92 9.97 22.31
C GLU A 632 -7.46 9.61 22.05
N VAL A 633 -6.78 10.43 21.26
CA VAL A 633 -5.34 10.28 21.02
C VAL A 633 -4.58 10.77 22.25
N VAL A 634 -3.79 9.89 22.85
CA VAL A 634 -2.89 10.25 23.97
C VAL A 634 -1.50 10.57 23.45
N ARG A 635 -1.04 9.79 22.46
CA ARG A 635 0.32 9.92 21.96
C ARG A 635 0.42 9.48 20.51
N GLU A 636 1.21 10.25 19.77
CA GLU A 636 1.71 9.91 18.45
C GLU A 636 3.14 9.39 18.57
N VAL A 637 3.46 8.28 17.93
CA VAL A 637 4.86 7.85 17.75
C VAL A 637 5.32 8.42 16.41
N PRO A 638 6.15 9.48 16.41
CA PRO A 638 6.45 10.23 15.20
C PRO A 638 7.09 9.34 14.14
N LEU A 639 6.78 9.65 12.87
CA LEU A 639 7.45 9.04 11.72
C LEU A 639 8.93 9.47 11.67
N PRO A 640 9.81 8.65 11.06
CA PRO A 640 11.17 9.07 10.76
C PRO A 640 11.21 10.37 9.96
N THR A 641 12.13 11.26 10.31
CA THR A 641 12.40 12.47 9.55
C THR A 641 13.11 12.14 8.22
N LEU A 642 13.02 13.04 7.22
CA LEU A 642 13.77 12.89 5.97
C LEU A 642 15.27 12.66 6.22
N ALA A 643 15.86 13.36 7.20
CA ALA A 643 17.26 13.18 7.56
C ALA A 643 17.56 11.76 8.06
N GLU A 644 16.70 11.19 8.90
CA GLU A 644 16.82 9.81 9.39
C GLU A 644 16.66 8.79 8.26
N MET A 645 15.87 9.13 7.23
CA MET A 645 15.70 8.32 6.03
C MET A 645 16.83 8.48 5.00
N GLY A 646 17.79 9.39 5.20
CA GLY A 646 18.93 9.60 4.29
C GLY A 646 18.87 10.89 3.46
N GLY A 647 18.03 11.86 3.85
CA GLY A 647 17.87 13.13 3.14
C GLY A 647 16.91 13.02 1.96
N THR A 648 17.07 13.90 0.97
CA THR A 648 16.23 13.97 -0.23
C THR A 648 16.41 12.79 -1.20
N GLU A 649 17.44 11.97 -0.99
CA GLU A 649 17.68 10.72 -1.73
C GLU A 649 17.35 9.48 -0.88
N GLY A 650 16.78 9.68 0.31
CA GLY A 650 16.41 8.66 1.28
C GLY A 650 15.10 7.94 0.96
N TYR A 651 14.90 7.52 -0.28
CA TYR A 651 13.68 6.85 -0.74
C TYR A 651 13.49 5.46 -0.10
N LEU A 652 12.26 4.99 -0.12
CA LEU A 652 11.84 3.70 0.40
C LEU A 652 11.44 2.74 -0.74
N PRO A 653 11.58 1.41 -0.56
CA PRO A 653 12.29 0.74 0.51
C PRO A 653 13.80 0.96 0.38
N SER A 654 14.56 0.67 1.44
CA SER A 654 16.02 0.78 1.41
C SER A 654 16.66 -0.32 2.23
N GLN A 655 18.00 -0.31 2.32
CA GLN A 655 18.72 -1.16 3.27
C GLN A 655 18.17 -1.00 4.71
N ARG A 656 17.66 0.18 5.07
CA ARG A 656 17.22 0.48 6.45
C ARG A 656 15.72 0.28 6.66
N PHE A 657 14.92 0.36 5.60
CA PHE A 657 13.46 0.35 5.69
C PHE A 657 12.88 -0.74 4.76
N PRO A 658 12.11 -1.70 5.30
CA PRO A 658 11.72 -2.89 4.56
C PRO A 658 10.43 -2.74 3.72
N SER A 659 9.84 -1.56 3.71
CA SER A 659 8.63 -1.22 2.96
C SER A 659 8.82 0.16 2.34
N ASP A 660 8.08 0.45 1.28
CA ASP A 660 7.90 1.79 0.71
C ASP A 660 6.95 2.68 1.55
N HIS A 661 6.26 2.07 2.52
CA HIS A 661 5.47 2.76 3.53
C HIS A 661 6.18 2.80 4.89
N LEU A 662 5.76 3.73 5.75
CA LEU A 662 6.17 3.85 7.14
C LEU A 662 5.04 3.40 8.07
N PRO A 663 5.32 2.63 9.13
CA PRO A 663 4.28 2.21 10.06
C PRO A 663 3.73 3.42 10.83
N VAL A 664 2.42 3.58 10.85
CA VAL A 664 1.71 4.63 11.60
C VAL A 664 1.31 4.06 12.95
N VAL A 665 1.70 4.74 14.05
CA VAL A 665 1.56 4.22 15.41
C VAL A 665 1.05 5.28 16.38
N PHE A 666 -0.07 4.98 17.03
CA PHE A 666 -0.71 5.86 18.01
C PHE A 666 -1.11 5.10 19.27
N ASP A 667 -0.96 5.75 20.42
CA ASP A 667 -1.61 5.34 21.65
C ASP A 667 -2.94 6.09 21.76
N LEU A 668 -4.02 5.33 21.81
CA LEU A 668 -5.37 5.82 22.05
C LEU A 668 -5.79 5.48 23.48
N ARG A 669 -6.76 6.21 24.02
CA ARG A 669 -7.35 5.93 25.34
C ARG A 669 -8.86 5.89 25.26
N PHE A 670 -9.48 4.88 25.87
CA PHE A 670 -10.91 4.85 26.07
C PHE A 670 -11.35 5.96 27.03
N ARG A 671 -12.32 6.78 26.62
CA ARG A 671 -12.95 7.81 27.46
C ARG A 671 -13.81 7.16 28.53
N ALA A 672 -13.96 7.78 29.70
CA ALA A 672 -14.90 7.29 30.74
C ALA A 672 -16.36 7.22 30.23
N GLU A 673 -17.16 6.28 30.77
CA GLU A 673 -18.58 6.14 30.39
C GLU A 673 -19.34 7.44 30.73
N GLY A 674 -20.15 7.95 29.80
CA GLY A 674 -20.92 9.20 29.97
C GLY A 674 -20.17 10.51 29.65
N ALA A 675 -18.86 10.46 29.36
CA ALA A 675 -18.10 11.67 28.98
C ALA A 675 -18.29 12.09 27.50
N GLY A 676 -18.84 11.21 26.66
CA GLY A 676 -19.00 11.43 25.22
C GLY A 676 -20.02 12.50 24.83
N ASP A 677 -21.06 12.72 25.64
CA ASP A 677 -22.16 13.65 25.31
C ASP A 677 -21.76 15.13 25.43
N ALA A 678 -20.81 15.45 26.32
CA ALA A 678 -20.27 16.81 26.45
C ALA A 678 -19.30 17.16 25.30
N ALA A 679 -18.57 16.17 24.77
CA ALA A 679 -17.63 16.37 23.66
C ALA A 679 -18.32 16.36 22.28
N ALA A 680 -19.40 15.57 22.12
CA ALA A 680 -20.20 15.55 20.89
C ALA A 680 -20.95 16.88 20.66
N SER A 681 -21.39 17.54 21.73
CA SER A 681 -22.00 18.88 21.68
C SER A 681 -20.95 19.99 21.49
N SER A 682 -19.74 19.86 22.04
CA SER A 682 -18.64 20.81 21.77
C SER A 682 -17.99 20.62 20.39
N ALA A 683 -18.05 19.43 19.79
CA ALA A 683 -17.55 19.16 18.44
C ALA A 683 -18.48 19.64 17.32
N ALA A 684 -19.78 19.81 17.60
CA ALA A 684 -20.72 20.48 16.71
C ALA A 684 -20.71 22.02 16.83
N GLY A 685 -20.16 22.57 17.93
CA GLY A 685 -20.09 24.01 18.22
C GLY A 685 -18.69 24.63 18.19
N GLY A 686 -17.64 23.85 17.93
CA GLY A 686 -16.24 24.28 17.93
C GLY A 686 -15.79 25.03 16.68
N ALA A 687 -16.67 25.88 16.12
CA ALA A 687 -16.34 26.82 15.05
C ALA A 687 -17.27 28.06 15.04
N ALA A 688 -17.70 28.55 16.21
CA ALA A 688 -18.25 29.90 16.36
C ALA A 688 -18.56 30.21 17.85
N ALA A 689 -17.67 30.93 18.54
CA ALA A 689 -18.03 31.84 19.65
C ALA A 689 -16.80 32.57 20.21
N ARG A 690 -16.47 33.72 19.63
CA ARG A 690 -15.88 34.85 20.39
C ARG A 690 -16.52 36.14 19.89
N GLY A 691 -17.26 36.81 20.78
CA GLY A 691 -17.66 38.21 20.65
C GLY A 691 -19.17 38.46 20.68
N GLY A 692 -19.71 38.83 21.85
CA GLY A 692 -21.06 39.38 21.94
C GLY A 692 -21.68 39.34 23.34
N GLY A 693 -21.20 40.15 24.28
CA GLY A 693 -21.84 40.37 25.57
C GLY A 693 -21.62 41.81 26.05
N ALA A 694 -22.67 42.61 26.00
CA ALA A 694 -22.66 44.06 26.17
C ALA A 694 -22.61 44.55 27.63
N ALA A 695 -22.05 45.75 27.78
CA ALA A 695 -22.40 46.84 28.70
C ALA A 695 -22.78 46.53 30.17
N GLY A 696 -21.86 46.90 31.08
CA GLY A 696 -22.06 47.92 32.12
C GLY A 696 -23.01 47.65 33.31
N SER A 697 -22.46 47.49 34.52
CA SER A 697 -22.52 48.55 35.56
C SER A 697 -21.87 48.15 36.90
N ALA A 698 -21.09 49.12 37.41
CA ALA A 698 -20.87 49.52 38.81
C ALA A 698 -20.09 48.66 39.84
N GLY A 699 -19.10 49.32 40.49
CA GLY A 699 -18.61 49.08 41.86
C GLY A 699 -17.22 48.43 41.93
N ALA A 700 -16.12 49.17 41.89
CA ALA A 700 -15.44 49.88 43.01
C ALA A 700 -14.37 49.02 43.72
N ASP A 701 -13.19 49.64 43.87
CA ASP A 701 -12.02 49.32 44.73
C ASP A 701 -11.21 48.05 44.40
N GLY A 702 -9.88 48.02 44.35
CA GLY A 702 -8.84 49.02 44.62
C GLY A 702 -7.50 48.29 44.82
N GLY A 703 -6.41 48.78 44.22
CA GLY A 703 -5.02 48.37 44.44
C GLY A 703 -4.53 47.25 43.49
N GLY A 704 -3.53 47.43 42.63
CA GLY A 704 -2.36 48.31 42.70
C GLY A 704 -1.12 47.46 42.93
N GLY A 705 -0.52 46.94 41.84
CA GLY A 705 0.68 46.09 41.90
C GLY A 705 1.26 45.83 40.51
N SER A 706 2.17 46.72 40.11
CA SER A 706 2.95 46.74 38.88
C SER A 706 3.68 45.42 38.58
N ALA A 707 3.55 44.93 37.35
CA ALA A 707 4.60 44.16 36.66
C ALA A 707 4.62 44.59 35.19
N ALA A 708 5.82 44.87 34.72
CA ALA A 708 6.13 45.59 33.50
C ALA A 708 5.52 44.95 32.23
N ALA A 709 5.04 45.83 31.34
CA ALA A 709 4.77 45.49 29.96
C ALA A 709 6.10 45.15 29.27
N ASP A 710 6.27 43.88 28.93
CA ASP A 710 7.31 43.44 28.00
C ASP A 710 6.66 43.22 26.63
N GLY A 711 7.30 43.76 25.60
CA GLY A 711 6.79 43.84 24.25
C GLY A 711 6.62 42.47 23.61
N GLY A 712 5.36 42.11 23.30
CA GLY A 712 5.03 40.94 22.49
C GLY A 712 5.40 41.15 21.02
N SER A 713 6.47 40.49 20.61
CA SER A 713 6.83 40.20 19.22
C SER A 713 5.64 39.60 18.45
N ALA A 714 5.28 40.22 17.32
CA ALA A 714 4.39 39.65 16.32
C ALA A 714 5.10 38.47 15.63
N GLY A 715 4.86 37.24 16.10
CA GLY A 715 5.57 36.04 15.65
C GLY A 715 4.68 35.00 14.96
N ALA A 716 5.07 34.61 13.74
CA ALA A 716 4.97 33.29 13.10
C ALA A 716 3.62 32.52 12.97
N GLY A 717 2.52 32.97 13.56
CA GLY A 717 1.28 32.16 13.67
C GLY A 717 0.35 32.07 12.44
N ASN A 718 0.55 32.88 11.39
CA ASN A 718 -0.41 33.00 10.26
C ASN A 718 0.15 32.55 8.89
N VAL A 719 1.31 31.88 8.88
CA VAL A 719 1.90 31.35 7.63
C VAL A 719 1.63 29.85 7.56
N LEU A 720 0.91 29.43 6.53
CA LEU A 720 0.54 28.05 6.24
C LEU A 720 1.17 27.60 4.92
N PRO A 721 1.47 26.31 4.72
CA PRO A 721 1.87 25.83 3.39
C PRO A 721 0.75 26.08 2.36
N ALA A 722 1.10 26.51 1.14
CA ALA A 722 0.18 26.64 0.01
C ALA A 722 -0.14 25.28 -0.62
N ALA A 723 -0.53 24.33 0.23
CA ALA A 723 -0.90 22.98 -0.13
C ALA A 723 -2.43 22.84 -0.17
N LEU A 724 -2.96 21.90 -0.97
CA LEU A 724 -4.39 21.82 -1.22
C LEU A 724 -5.24 21.51 0.02
N TYR A 725 -4.68 20.86 1.05
CA TYR A 725 -5.36 20.65 2.34
C TYR A 725 -5.66 21.96 3.09
N ASN A 726 -4.98 23.07 2.76
CA ASN A 726 -5.22 24.38 3.35
C ASN A 726 -6.23 25.23 2.57
N VAL A 727 -6.78 24.72 1.45
CA VAL A 727 -7.78 25.44 0.63
C VAL A 727 -9.04 25.74 1.43
N GLY A 728 -9.47 24.83 2.32
CA GLY A 728 -10.61 25.08 3.20
C GLY A 728 -10.42 26.30 4.11
N ALA A 729 -9.25 26.42 4.74
CA ALA A 729 -8.92 27.57 5.57
C ALA A 729 -8.90 28.89 4.75
N ALA A 730 -8.37 28.84 3.53
CA ALA A 730 -8.40 29.97 2.60
C ALA A 730 -9.84 30.35 2.21
N ALA A 731 -10.66 29.39 1.83
CA ALA A 731 -12.04 29.62 1.40
C ALA A 731 -12.91 30.17 2.55
N GLU A 732 -12.72 29.68 3.78
CA GLU A 732 -13.40 30.21 4.98
C GLU A 732 -12.97 31.64 5.29
N ALA A 733 -11.68 31.95 5.20
CA ALA A 733 -11.18 33.32 5.39
C ALA A 733 -11.73 34.28 4.33
N LEU A 734 -11.80 33.85 3.07
CA LEU A 734 -12.45 34.63 2.01
C LEU A 734 -13.95 34.81 2.25
N ALA A 735 -14.65 33.81 2.77
CA ALA A 735 -16.06 33.92 3.15
C ALA A 735 -16.28 34.94 4.27
N ARG A 736 -15.28 35.16 5.13
CA ARG A 736 -15.26 36.23 6.14
C ARG A 736 -14.81 37.60 5.60
N SER A 737 -14.65 37.74 4.27
CA SER A 737 -14.17 38.96 3.60
C SER A 737 -12.77 39.41 4.05
N GLU A 738 -11.92 38.45 4.40
CA GLU A 738 -10.52 38.69 4.78
C GLU A 738 -9.59 38.68 3.56
N VAL A 739 -8.36 39.18 3.74
CA VAL A 739 -7.31 39.22 2.72
C VAL A 739 -6.31 38.10 2.98
N LEU A 740 -5.97 37.36 1.92
CA LEU A 740 -4.97 36.29 1.92
C LEU A 740 -3.73 36.72 1.15
N ALA A 741 -2.57 36.17 1.52
CA ALA A 741 -1.42 36.13 0.61
C ALA A 741 -1.27 34.71 0.05
N VAL A 742 -1.13 34.57 -1.27
CA VAL A 742 -1.14 33.28 -1.97
C VAL A 742 -0.05 33.23 -3.05
N PRO A 743 0.58 32.08 -3.33
CA PRO A 743 1.46 31.94 -4.47
C PRO A 743 0.66 31.88 -5.77
N THR A 744 1.27 32.37 -6.86
CA THR A 744 0.79 32.16 -8.23
C THR A 744 1.93 31.63 -9.08
N ASP A 745 1.66 31.27 -10.34
CA ASP A 745 2.65 30.87 -11.34
C ASP A 745 3.62 32.00 -11.77
N THR A 746 3.49 33.22 -11.24
CA THR A 746 4.46 34.30 -11.50
C THR A 746 4.99 34.98 -10.25
N LEU A 747 4.11 35.46 -9.38
CA LEU A 747 4.46 36.23 -8.17
C LEU A 747 3.55 35.82 -7.02
N TYR A 748 3.97 36.06 -5.79
CA TYR A 748 3.03 36.07 -4.67
C TYR A 748 2.01 37.19 -4.87
N GLY A 749 0.76 36.90 -4.53
CA GLY A 749 -0.37 37.82 -4.66
C GLY A 749 -1.13 38.00 -3.35
N LEU A 750 -1.72 39.18 -3.17
CA LEU A 750 -2.81 39.40 -2.24
C LEU A 750 -4.13 39.06 -2.94
N ALA A 751 -4.95 38.24 -2.29
CA ALA A 751 -6.23 37.79 -2.79
C ALA A 751 -7.36 38.12 -1.80
N ALA A 752 -8.49 38.57 -2.31
CA ALA A 752 -9.70 38.85 -1.54
C ALA A 752 -10.94 38.54 -2.38
N CYS A 753 -12.10 38.35 -1.76
CA CYS A 753 -13.33 38.05 -2.50
C CYS A 753 -13.73 39.22 -3.42
N ALA A 754 -13.87 38.99 -4.73
CA ALA A 754 -14.12 40.05 -5.72
C ALA A 754 -15.56 40.57 -5.72
N ASN A 755 -16.51 39.82 -5.14
CA ASN A 755 -17.92 40.19 -5.06
C ASN A 755 -18.31 40.87 -3.73
N SER A 756 -17.34 41.03 -2.82
CA SER A 756 -17.56 41.62 -1.49
C SER A 756 -16.95 43.02 -1.42
N SER A 757 -17.78 44.04 -1.22
CA SER A 757 -17.34 45.43 -1.08
C SER A 757 -16.36 45.63 0.07
N SER A 758 -16.56 44.93 1.21
CA SER A 758 -15.65 45.01 2.35
C SER A 758 -14.29 44.37 2.05
N ALA A 759 -14.28 43.20 1.40
CA ALA A 759 -13.05 42.53 1.00
C ALA A 759 -12.24 43.36 -0.02
N VAL A 760 -12.94 43.99 -0.98
CA VAL A 760 -12.33 44.90 -1.95
C VAL A 760 -11.75 46.14 -1.27
N ALA A 761 -12.47 46.76 -0.34
CA ALA A 761 -11.93 47.88 0.45
C ALA A 761 -10.68 47.48 1.25
N HIS A 762 -10.68 46.29 1.86
CA HIS A 762 -9.54 45.78 2.62
C HIS A 762 -8.30 45.57 1.74
N ILE A 763 -8.43 44.96 0.57
CA ILE A 763 -7.26 44.73 -0.30
C ILE A 763 -6.66 46.06 -0.83
N TYR A 764 -7.49 47.08 -1.13
CA TYR A 764 -7.01 48.43 -1.47
C TYR A 764 -6.26 49.09 -0.31
N ALA A 765 -6.82 49.01 0.91
CA ALA A 765 -6.21 49.54 2.13
C ALA A 765 -4.87 48.86 2.46
N THR A 766 -4.83 47.52 2.44
CA THR A 766 -3.61 46.72 2.68
C THR A 766 -2.50 47.08 1.70
N LYS A 767 -2.86 47.33 0.43
CA LYS A 767 -1.89 47.68 -0.61
C LYS A 767 -1.41 49.13 -0.57
N GLN A 768 -2.06 49.99 0.24
CA GLN A 768 -1.90 51.46 0.22
C GLN A 768 -2.00 51.99 -1.22
N ARG A 769 -2.99 51.46 -1.95
CA ARG A 769 -3.18 51.74 -3.37
C ARG A 769 -4.29 52.77 -3.49
N GLY A 770 -4.06 53.84 -4.27
CA GLY A 770 -5.14 54.75 -4.63
C GLY A 770 -6.16 54.05 -5.53
N ASP A 771 -7.44 54.37 -5.35
CA ASP A 771 -8.59 53.73 -6.00
C ASP A 771 -8.56 53.79 -7.54
N HIS A 772 -7.70 54.64 -8.11
CA HIS A 772 -7.48 54.81 -9.55
C HIS A 772 -6.60 53.74 -10.21
N LYS A 773 -6.00 52.82 -9.44
CA LYS A 773 -5.16 51.75 -10.01
C LYS A 773 -5.93 50.42 -10.03
N PRO A 774 -6.40 49.91 -11.19
CA PRO A 774 -7.26 48.73 -11.24
C PRO A 774 -6.58 47.45 -10.74
N LEU A 775 -7.36 46.56 -10.14
CA LEU A 775 -7.02 45.19 -9.76
C LEU A 775 -7.46 44.20 -10.85
N ALA A 776 -6.72 43.09 -10.99
CA ALA A 776 -7.19 41.96 -11.78
C ALA A 776 -8.09 41.07 -10.89
N ILE A 777 -8.84 40.18 -11.53
CA ILE A 777 -9.51 39.06 -10.87
C ILE A 777 -8.87 37.74 -11.28
N CYS A 778 -8.97 36.76 -10.39
CA CYS A 778 -8.57 35.39 -10.57
C CYS A 778 -9.81 34.50 -10.57
N VAL A 779 -9.91 33.60 -11.55
CA VAL A 779 -10.98 32.59 -11.64
C VAL A 779 -10.35 31.19 -11.75
N ALA A 780 -11.14 30.14 -11.54
CA ALA A 780 -10.60 28.78 -11.47
C ALA A 780 -10.29 28.19 -12.86
N ASP A 781 -11.19 28.43 -13.82
CA ASP A 781 -11.24 27.71 -15.09
C ASP A 781 -11.70 28.62 -16.24
N VAL A 782 -11.27 28.30 -17.47
CA VAL A 782 -11.51 29.11 -18.68
C VAL A 782 -13.00 29.36 -18.93
N GLY A 783 -13.84 28.37 -18.64
CA GLY A 783 -15.29 28.47 -18.78
C GLY A 783 -15.93 29.58 -17.92
N GLU A 784 -15.23 30.11 -16.90
CA GLU A 784 -15.73 31.18 -16.06
C GLU A 784 -15.42 32.59 -16.60
N VAL A 785 -14.48 32.73 -17.53
CA VAL A 785 -14.01 34.04 -18.03
C VAL A 785 -15.18 34.87 -18.58
N GLY A 786 -16.05 34.22 -19.36
CA GLY A 786 -17.24 34.84 -19.97
C GLY A 786 -18.34 35.26 -18.98
N ARG A 787 -18.19 34.96 -17.68
CA ARG A 787 -19.08 35.49 -16.63
C ARG A 787 -18.74 36.93 -16.23
N TYR A 788 -17.51 37.37 -16.53
CA TYR A 788 -16.96 38.63 -16.04
C TYR A 788 -16.56 39.57 -17.19
N GLY A 789 -15.97 39.04 -18.26
CA GLY A 789 -15.55 39.80 -19.43
C GLY A 789 -16.26 39.35 -20.71
N ASP A 790 -16.42 40.26 -21.66
CA ASP A 790 -16.94 39.93 -22.99
C ASP A 790 -15.91 39.11 -23.78
N THR A 791 -16.29 37.89 -24.13
CA THR A 791 -15.47 36.95 -24.90
C THR A 791 -16.10 36.59 -26.25
N GLN A 792 -17.24 37.17 -26.62
CA GLN A 792 -18.03 36.72 -27.79
C GLN A 792 -17.29 36.95 -29.11
N HIS A 793 -16.44 37.97 -29.17
CA HIS A 793 -15.64 38.31 -30.35
C HIS A 793 -14.31 37.57 -30.44
N LEU A 794 -13.93 36.79 -29.41
CA LEU A 794 -12.63 36.12 -29.39
C LEU A 794 -12.65 34.88 -30.30
N PRO A 795 -11.54 34.59 -31.02
CA PRO A 795 -11.38 33.35 -31.76
C PRO A 795 -11.56 32.11 -30.88
N LYS A 796 -12.23 31.09 -31.41
CA LYS A 796 -12.44 29.81 -30.71
C LYS A 796 -11.10 29.16 -30.35
N GLY A 797 -10.95 28.70 -29.10
CA GLY A 797 -9.73 28.07 -28.60
C GLY A 797 -8.68 29.05 -28.05
N LEU A 798 -8.83 30.36 -28.27
CA LEU A 798 -7.82 31.34 -27.87
C LEU A 798 -7.62 31.37 -26.35
N LEU A 799 -8.71 31.27 -25.58
CA LEU A 799 -8.63 31.33 -24.13
C LEU A 799 -7.93 30.09 -23.56
N GLU A 800 -8.23 28.91 -24.11
CA GLU A 800 -7.64 27.63 -23.74
C GLU A 800 -6.14 27.55 -24.06
N ASP A 801 -5.71 28.24 -25.12
CA ASP A 801 -4.29 28.34 -25.50
C ASP A 801 -3.48 29.30 -24.60
N LEU A 802 -4.14 30.34 -24.09
CA LEU A 802 -3.53 31.39 -23.26
C LEU A 802 -3.60 31.10 -21.75
N LEU A 803 -4.61 30.35 -21.30
CA LEU A 803 -4.93 30.12 -19.90
C LEU A 803 -5.15 28.62 -19.63
N PRO A 804 -4.73 28.09 -18.48
CA PRO A 804 -4.01 28.76 -17.40
C PRO A 804 -2.58 29.17 -17.80
N GLY A 805 -2.03 30.19 -17.14
CA GLY A 805 -0.64 30.60 -17.38
C GLY A 805 -0.32 32.05 -17.02
N PRO A 806 0.92 32.50 -17.36
CA PRO A 806 1.48 33.77 -16.92
C PRO A 806 0.96 34.98 -17.74
N VAL A 807 -0.35 35.01 -18.02
CA VAL A 807 -1.04 36.01 -18.83
C VAL A 807 -2.24 36.59 -18.06
N THR A 808 -2.53 37.87 -18.24
CA THR A 808 -3.72 38.55 -17.72
C THR A 808 -4.45 39.20 -18.88
N LEU A 809 -5.72 38.82 -19.08
CA LEU A 809 -6.56 39.29 -20.17
C LEU A 809 -7.33 40.53 -19.73
N LEU A 810 -7.16 41.67 -20.38
CA LEU A 810 -8.06 42.80 -20.25
C LEU A 810 -9.19 42.62 -21.27
N LEU A 811 -10.42 42.55 -20.77
CA LEU A 811 -11.65 42.42 -21.56
C LEU A 811 -12.63 43.51 -21.14
N ALA A 812 -13.58 43.85 -22.00
CA ALA A 812 -14.70 44.72 -21.62
C ALA A 812 -15.51 44.03 -20.50
N ARG A 813 -15.73 44.72 -19.37
CA ARG A 813 -16.48 44.20 -18.22
C ARG A 813 -17.95 44.05 -18.60
N LEU A 814 -18.54 42.90 -18.30
CA LEU A 814 -19.97 42.69 -18.52
C LEU A 814 -20.81 43.46 -17.48
N PRO A 815 -21.89 44.17 -17.87
CA PRO A 815 -22.73 44.95 -16.95
C PRO A 815 -23.35 44.13 -15.81
N GLY A 816 -23.53 42.81 -16.00
CA GLY A 816 -24.08 41.88 -15.00
C GLY A 816 -23.05 41.03 -14.27
N ALA A 817 -21.75 41.31 -14.42
CA ALA A 817 -20.69 40.55 -13.76
C ALA A 817 -20.86 40.58 -12.22
N PRO A 818 -20.83 39.42 -11.52
CA PRO A 818 -21.03 39.35 -10.07
C PRO A 818 -19.78 39.82 -9.33
N LEU A 819 -19.51 41.12 -9.39
CA LEU A 819 -18.34 41.81 -8.84
C LEU A 819 -18.81 42.99 -8.00
N ALA A 820 -18.05 43.34 -6.96
CA ALA A 820 -18.36 44.50 -6.13
C ALA A 820 -18.35 45.80 -6.97
N PRO A 821 -19.26 46.75 -6.72
CA PRO A 821 -19.27 48.05 -7.39
C PRO A 821 -17.96 48.83 -7.24
N GLU A 822 -17.29 48.67 -6.09
CA GLU A 822 -16.03 49.33 -5.74
C GLU A 822 -14.81 48.68 -6.39
N LEU A 823 -14.97 47.53 -7.04
CA LEU A 823 -13.89 46.88 -7.77
C LEU A 823 -13.65 47.64 -9.08
N ASN A 824 -12.57 48.42 -9.11
CA ASN A 824 -12.11 49.23 -10.25
C ASN A 824 -13.11 50.34 -10.63
N PRO A 825 -13.33 51.34 -9.76
CA PRO A 825 -14.33 52.37 -9.99
C PRO A 825 -13.99 53.19 -11.24
N GLY A 826 -14.96 53.32 -12.16
CA GLY A 826 -14.80 54.10 -13.40
C GLY A 826 -13.93 53.46 -14.48
N VAL A 827 -13.62 52.16 -14.38
CA VAL A 827 -12.86 51.42 -15.40
C VAL A 827 -13.77 50.38 -16.06
N ASP A 828 -14.02 50.55 -17.36
CA ASP A 828 -14.91 49.68 -18.14
C ASP A 828 -14.28 48.34 -18.51
N ALA A 829 -12.96 48.19 -18.37
CA ALA A 829 -12.24 46.95 -18.61
C ALA A 829 -11.98 46.17 -17.30
N ILE A 830 -11.95 44.84 -17.40
CA ILE A 830 -11.60 43.94 -16.30
C ILE A 830 -10.40 43.07 -16.69
N GLY A 831 -9.39 43.01 -15.83
CA GLY A 831 -8.28 42.08 -15.95
C GLY A 831 -8.67 40.72 -15.38
N ILE A 832 -8.61 39.66 -16.17
CA ILE A 832 -8.93 38.29 -15.76
C ILE A 832 -7.70 37.42 -15.91
N ARG A 833 -7.40 36.63 -14.88
CA ARG A 833 -6.26 35.70 -14.85
C ARG A 833 -6.71 34.32 -14.37
N ILE A 834 -6.08 33.29 -14.92
CA ILE A 834 -6.12 31.92 -14.38
C ILE A 834 -4.66 31.51 -14.20
N PRO A 835 -4.09 31.70 -12.99
CA PRO A 835 -2.73 31.29 -12.71
C PRO A 835 -2.56 29.79 -12.93
N ASP A 836 -1.45 29.36 -13.53
CA ASP A 836 -1.08 27.94 -13.56
C ASP A 836 -0.51 27.48 -12.21
N ALA A 837 -1.31 27.64 -11.16
CA ALA A 837 -0.96 27.31 -9.79
C ALA A 837 -2.13 26.53 -9.15
N PRO A 838 -1.95 25.24 -8.80
CA PRO A 838 -3.04 24.39 -8.30
C PRO A 838 -3.76 24.97 -7.09
N PHE A 839 -3.01 25.51 -6.12
CA PHE A 839 -3.56 26.05 -4.88
C PHE A 839 -4.59 27.15 -5.10
N ILE A 840 -4.22 28.24 -5.78
CA ILE A 840 -5.14 29.37 -5.97
C ILE A 840 -6.35 29.01 -6.86
N ARG A 841 -6.18 28.10 -7.82
CA ARG A 841 -7.30 27.58 -8.63
C ARG A 841 -8.29 26.79 -7.77
N ALA A 842 -7.79 25.91 -6.90
CA ALA A 842 -8.64 25.17 -5.96
C ALA A 842 -9.36 26.11 -4.98
N VAL A 843 -8.69 27.17 -4.49
CA VAL A 843 -9.32 28.22 -3.67
C VAL A 843 -10.47 28.88 -4.41
N CYS A 844 -10.29 29.26 -5.68
CA CYS A 844 -11.38 29.81 -6.49
C CYS A 844 -12.56 28.82 -6.63
N ARG A 845 -12.30 27.53 -6.89
CA ARG A 845 -13.36 26.51 -7.01
C ARG A 845 -14.13 26.33 -5.71
N GLN A 846 -13.43 26.18 -4.59
CA GLN A 846 -14.05 25.95 -3.28
C GLN A 846 -14.81 27.20 -2.79
N HIS A 847 -14.28 28.40 -3.04
CA HIS A 847 -14.93 29.65 -2.67
C HIS A 847 -16.12 30.00 -3.60
N ARG A 848 -16.19 29.41 -4.80
CA ARG A 848 -17.28 29.58 -5.78
C ARG A 848 -17.47 31.03 -6.28
N SER A 849 -16.41 31.83 -6.26
CA SER A 849 -16.41 33.23 -6.70
C SER A 849 -15.03 33.67 -7.20
N ALA A 850 -14.98 34.72 -8.04
CA ALA A 850 -13.73 35.33 -8.44
C ALA A 850 -13.02 36.00 -7.26
N LEU A 851 -11.69 35.99 -7.30
CA LEU A 851 -10.85 36.66 -6.29
C LEU A 851 -10.22 37.90 -6.89
N ALA A 852 -10.36 39.06 -6.24
CA ALA A 852 -9.56 40.23 -6.57
C ALA A 852 -8.10 39.93 -6.24
N LEU A 853 -7.21 40.13 -7.20
CA LEU A 853 -5.82 39.70 -7.14
C LEU A 853 -4.86 40.84 -7.52
N THR A 854 -3.84 41.05 -6.70
CA THR A 854 -2.71 41.93 -6.99
C THR A 854 -1.43 41.33 -6.43
N SER A 855 -0.25 41.78 -6.85
CA SER A 855 1.02 41.25 -6.29
C SER A 855 1.17 41.55 -4.79
N ALA A 856 1.91 40.73 -4.05
CA ALA A 856 2.16 40.90 -2.62
C ALA A 856 3.40 41.79 -2.39
N ASN A 857 3.19 43.11 -2.40
CA ASN A 857 4.21 44.14 -2.15
C ASN A 857 3.53 45.46 -1.78
N LYS A 858 4.22 46.47 -1.23
CA LYS A 858 3.63 47.82 -1.18
C LYS A 858 3.53 48.41 -2.59
N SER A 859 2.56 49.29 -2.85
CA SER A 859 2.40 49.93 -4.17
C SER A 859 3.71 50.59 -4.62
N GLY A 860 4.26 50.14 -5.76
CA GLY A 860 5.55 50.62 -6.30
C GLY A 860 6.81 49.92 -5.76
N GLY A 861 6.68 48.99 -4.80
CA GLY A 861 7.78 48.17 -4.30
C GLY A 861 8.17 47.01 -5.23
N LEU A 862 9.23 46.29 -4.90
CA LEU A 862 9.69 45.10 -5.63
C LEU A 862 8.64 43.99 -5.63
N SER A 863 8.50 43.27 -6.74
CA SER A 863 7.61 42.11 -6.87
C SER A 863 8.14 40.92 -6.06
N SER A 864 7.29 40.25 -5.29
CA SER A 864 7.70 39.17 -4.39
C SER A 864 7.62 37.78 -5.02
N ILE A 865 8.71 37.02 -4.89
CA ILE A 865 8.84 35.63 -5.37
C ILE A 865 9.07 34.62 -4.25
N ALA A 866 9.25 35.08 -3.01
CA ALA A 866 9.32 34.24 -1.83
C ALA A 866 8.51 34.85 -0.68
N VAL A 867 7.97 34.00 0.20
CA VAL A 867 7.04 34.40 1.27
C VAL A 867 7.64 35.43 2.24
N ASN A 868 8.96 35.35 2.46
CA ASN A 868 9.69 36.21 3.37
C ASN A 868 9.92 37.64 2.82
N GLU A 869 9.71 37.88 1.53
CA GLU A 869 9.97 39.18 0.88
C GLU A 869 8.89 40.24 1.15
N PHE A 870 7.75 39.84 1.72
CA PHE A 870 6.61 40.72 2.03
C PHE A 870 6.11 40.55 3.47
N GLN A 871 7.01 40.19 4.39
CA GLN A 871 6.69 40.00 5.81
C GLN A 871 6.00 41.22 6.45
N GLU A 872 6.29 42.43 5.96
CA GLU A 872 5.65 43.66 6.41
C GLU A 872 4.16 43.75 6.08
N LEU A 873 3.65 42.92 5.15
CA LEU A 873 2.23 42.84 4.80
C LEU A 873 1.48 41.73 5.56
N TRP A 874 2.20 40.81 6.21
CA TRP A 874 1.59 39.71 6.95
C TRP A 874 0.59 40.17 8.03
N PRO A 875 0.83 41.25 8.80
CA PRO A 875 -0.13 41.72 9.80
C PRO A 875 -1.48 42.16 9.20
N ALA A 876 -1.53 42.44 7.90
CA ALA A 876 -2.74 42.84 7.18
C ALA A 876 -3.39 41.68 6.38
N CYS A 877 -2.80 40.49 6.45
CA CYS A 877 -3.35 39.26 5.88
C CYS A 877 -3.90 38.38 7.02
N SER A 878 -5.08 37.80 6.86
CA SER A 878 -5.57 36.84 7.86
C SER A 878 -4.79 35.54 7.79
N LEU A 879 -4.44 35.10 6.57
CA LEU A 879 -3.57 33.95 6.31
C LEU A 879 -2.58 34.28 5.19
N VAL A 880 -1.37 33.75 5.33
CA VAL A 880 -0.31 33.78 4.33
C VAL A 880 -0.03 32.34 3.93
N PHE A 881 -0.14 32.03 2.64
CA PHE A 881 0.14 30.70 2.12
C PHE A 881 1.52 30.68 1.47
N ASP A 882 2.43 29.84 1.96
CA ASP A 882 3.80 29.68 1.49
C ASP A 882 3.89 28.55 0.46
N GLY A 883 4.15 28.92 -0.80
CA GLY A 883 4.43 28.00 -1.90
C GLY A 883 5.93 27.84 -2.21
N GLY A 884 6.82 28.25 -1.31
CA GLY A 884 8.27 28.27 -1.55
C GLY A 884 8.73 29.44 -2.44
N ALA A 885 9.91 29.31 -3.03
CA ALA A 885 10.45 30.26 -4.00
C ALA A 885 9.87 29.99 -5.39
N LEU A 886 9.38 31.03 -6.08
CA LEU A 886 8.75 30.92 -7.39
C LEU A 886 9.77 31.10 -8.54
N ASP A 887 9.76 30.19 -9.51
CA ASP A 887 10.78 30.12 -10.59
C ASP A 887 10.58 31.10 -11.76
N ALA A 888 9.47 31.86 -11.79
CA ALA A 888 9.06 32.67 -12.94
C ALA A 888 9.77 34.04 -13.08
N GLY A 889 10.74 34.35 -12.23
CA GLY A 889 11.38 35.67 -12.15
C GLY A 889 10.44 36.78 -11.66
N ARG A 890 10.90 38.05 -11.66
CA ARG A 890 10.16 39.18 -11.04
C ARG A 890 9.24 39.97 -12.00
N SER A 891 9.17 39.56 -13.26
CA SER A 891 8.50 40.28 -14.34
C SER A 891 6.96 40.26 -14.25
N GLY A 892 6.39 39.33 -13.47
CA GLY A 892 4.95 39.14 -13.35
C GLY A 892 4.29 38.67 -14.66
N SER A 893 2.96 38.59 -14.68
CA SER A 893 2.20 38.19 -15.87
C SER A 893 2.29 39.22 -17.01
N THR A 894 2.24 38.75 -18.25
CA THR A 894 2.02 39.60 -19.42
C THR A 894 0.57 40.07 -19.41
N VAL A 895 0.33 41.38 -19.51
CA VAL A 895 -1.02 41.94 -19.57
C VAL A 895 -1.34 42.24 -21.03
N ILE A 896 -2.38 41.61 -21.55
CA ILE A 896 -2.84 41.78 -22.92
C ILE A 896 -4.24 42.37 -22.94
N ASP A 897 -4.44 43.40 -23.73
CA ASP A 897 -5.76 43.95 -24.01
C ASP A 897 -6.35 43.27 -25.24
N LEU A 898 -7.49 42.62 -25.04
CA LEU A 898 -8.27 41.92 -26.05
C LEU A 898 -9.70 42.50 -26.14
N ALA A 899 -9.94 43.69 -25.59
CA ALA A 899 -11.27 44.30 -25.58
C ALA A 899 -11.75 44.71 -26.98
N THR A 900 -10.83 44.95 -27.92
CA THR A 900 -11.15 45.36 -29.30
C THR A 900 -11.14 44.15 -30.25
N PRO A 901 -12.25 43.85 -30.96
CA PRO A 901 -12.31 42.75 -31.91
C PRO A 901 -11.19 42.76 -32.96
N GLY A 902 -10.56 41.60 -33.17
CA GLY A 902 -9.51 41.37 -34.17
C GLY A 902 -8.16 42.03 -33.85
N GLN A 903 -8.01 42.66 -32.68
CA GLN A 903 -6.82 43.41 -32.29
C GLN A 903 -6.34 42.99 -30.90
N PHE A 904 -5.06 43.23 -30.62
CA PHE A 904 -4.54 43.14 -29.27
C PHE A 904 -3.51 44.22 -28.99
N VAL A 905 -3.39 44.63 -27.72
CA VAL A 905 -2.34 45.55 -27.23
C VAL A 905 -1.61 44.90 -26.07
N ILE A 906 -0.27 44.92 -26.08
CA ILE A 906 0.51 44.49 -24.91
C ILE A 906 0.59 45.65 -23.91
N SER A 907 -0.35 45.68 -22.97
CA SER A 907 -0.40 46.70 -21.90
C SER A 907 0.78 46.59 -20.92
N ARG A 908 1.33 45.38 -20.75
CA ARG A 908 2.56 45.14 -19.97
C ARG A 908 3.27 43.87 -20.45
N ARG A 909 4.58 43.96 -20.67
CA ARG A 909 5.43 42.78 -20.91
C ARG A 909 5.70 42.05 -19.59
N GLY A 910 5.54 40.72 -19.59
CA GLY A 910 5.81 39.85 -18.45
C GLY A 910 6.32 38.48 -18.89
N ALA A 911 6.26 37.48 -18.00
CA ALA A 911 6.81 36.14 -18.21
C ALA A 911 6.19 35.41 -19.41
N GLY A 912 4.93 35.68 -19.76
CA GLY A 912 4.27 35.07 -20.92
C GLY A 912 4.56 35.72 -22.28
N PHE A 913 5.34 36.81 -22.35
CA PHE A 913 5.34 37.71 -23.51
C PHE A 913 5.66 37.03 -24.84
N ALA A 914 6.74 36.24 -24.92
CA ALA A 914 7.18 35.60 -26.17
C ALA A 914 6.12 34.64 -26.72
N ARG A 915 5.63 33.72 -25.87
CA ARG A 915 4.59 32.74 -26.22
C ARG A 915 3.28 33.44 -26.61
N THR A 916 2.86 34.45 -25.86
CA THR A 916 1.63 35.19 -26.16
C THR A 916 1.70 35.90 -27.51
N MET A 917 2.80 36.60 -27.80
CA MET A 917 2.99 37.26 -29.10
C MET A 917 2.88 36.27 -30.27
N GLN A 918 3.56 35.13 -30.15
CA GLN A 918 3.53 34.08 -31.14
C GLN A 918 2.10 33.56 -31.37
N LEU A 919 1.40 33.20 -30.31
CA LEU A 919 0.02 32.68 -30.40
C LEU A 919 -0.93 33.69 -31.03
N LEU A 920 -0.93 34.94 -30.56
CA LEU A 920 -1.88 35.95 -31.02
C LEU A 920 -1.67 36.30 -32.50
N GLN A 921 -0.42 36.38 -32.96
CA GLN A 921 -0.11 36.78 -34.34
C GLN A 921 -0.11 35.61 -35.32
N GLU A 922 0.58 34.52 -34.98
CA GLU A 922 0.84 33.42 -35.92
C GLU A 922 -0.33 32.43 -35.98
N LYS A 923 -0.92 32.07 -34.83
CA LYS A 923 -2.03 31.10 -34.78
C LYS A 923 -3.40 31.74 -35.00
N TYR A 924 -3.64 32.88 -34.34
CA TYR A 924 -4.97 33.53 -34.35
C TYR A 924 -5.07 34.75 -35.27
N GLY A 925 -3.97 35.19 -35.88
CA GLY A 925 -3.98 36.27 -36.88
C GLY A 925 -4.45 37.63 -36.34
N LEU A 926 -4.37 37.86 -35.02
CA LEU A 926 -4.80 39.11 -34.42
C LEU A 926 -3.79 40.23 -34.72
N ARG A 927 -4.30 41.43 -34.98
CA ARG A 927 -3.45 42.59 -35.29
C ARG A 927 -2.94 43.23 -34.00
N HIS A 928 -1.63 43.23 -33.80
CA HIS A 928 -1.01 44.00 -32.73
C HIS A 928 -1.13 45.51 -33.00
N VAL A 929 -1.67 46.26 -32.04
CA VAL A 929 -1.74 47.72 -32.08
C VAL A 929 -0.79 48.27 -31.02
N LEU A 930 0.11 49.17 -31.45
CA LEU A 930 1.16 49.76 -30.61
C LEU A 930 0.66 50.90 -29.73
#